data_AF-A0A085Z3W0-F1
#
_entry.id   AF-A0A085Z3W0-F1
#
_cell.length_a   1.000
_cell.length_b   1.000
_cell.length_c   1.000
_cell.angle_alpha   90.00
_cell.angle_beta   90.00
_cell.angle_gamma   90.00
#
_symmetry.space_group_name_H-M   'P 1'
#
loop_
_entity.id
_entity.type
_entity.pdbx_description
1 polymer ?
#
loop_
_entity_poly.entity_id
_entity_poly.type
_entity_poly.pdbx_seq_one_letter_code
_entity_poly.pdbx_strand_id
1 'polypeptide(L)'
;MENEEIGIAASHIPPVVSGKYEIKAHLNNNLSNIQEQKIIFYVAGYHYNIPQNEVLAVYPPMEHTGDFAGTFPHIQFKRSTLPWEFNCESNGKKIPYIFLVLLKEDELASGDFEILETSTNDLMNSLEDPAEPKVVKILKVLKGNEELFPSIDFVSQLAHVRVQEHAELKDLNLPKETSILIAHRMVEPTTKYKAFVCYYSAEVIIKERNKYQLNNSVKKNEYQKTRSCVILSEWSFESIDSHLYQINTNKLKNHPEFKTFQKDLIDSEVLTLEELKRKANAELDNLISINETYLEGRRLRWSKVPEPKSIDDFERTEVMSFKEVNNYILEYLKYNGKNLKGYLSELKLQPFKTEINVQNKAIIKLVDAAKVPLEHQLKAGGKIVSWYQGPFTNWHYSFNLGDLLKDKEWVDIPDHPDYLNLFNDDTKMYDMTYAAAWQLGRLMIMNDNKMLQELKKWKNELQLHNLIQEQNRYSHLPILTTQAPQVSDLLLNFVTELIQFRNFPVYYLLPHADLSTEESIKYFKIDNSWILAFLYGIFSAGPKLSIIDFEEYILNNKGLSSIFDYTKPYYGILLQSQIIKNWPHVVVELDNCMDFHYVTSISNTLRLYITDQKFSDIKLYLKNENAHFGKEYRDEAEKFITPSSDSVKLANIYLHQQPKIRLKLN
;
A
#
# COMPACT_ATOMS: atom_id res chain seq x y z
N MET A 1 -2.00 -8.47 -24.73
CA MET A 1 -1.44 -9.17 -23.57
C MET A 1 0.03 -8.82 -23.52
N GLU A 2 0.38 -7.75 -22.81
CA GLU A 2 1.79 -7.48 -22.50
C GLU A 2 2.33 -8.65 -21.68
N ASN A 3 3.54 -9.11 -21.97
CA ASN A 3 4.16 -10.23 -21.29
C ASN A 3 4.32 -9.89 -19.80
N GLU A 4 3.61 -10.60 -18.93
CA GLU A 4 3.89 -10.59 -17.50
C GLU A 4 5.25 -11.27 -17.27
N GLU A 5 6.28 -10.48 -16.96
CA GLU A 5 7.59 -11.00 -16.58
C GLU A 5 7.70 -11.01 -15.06
N ILE A 6 7.70 -12.21 -14.49
CA ILE A 6 7.93 -12.43 -13.07
C ILE A 6 9.16 -13.32 -12.90
N GLY A 7 10.05 -12.92 -12.02
CA GLY A 7 11.27 -13.67 -11.76
C GLY A 7 11.91 -13.36 -10.42
N ILE A 8 12.76 -14.29 -9.98
CA ILE A 8 13.68 -14.10 -8.87
C ILE A 8 15.10 -14.08 -9.46
N ALA A 9 15.83 -13.02 -9.17
CA ALA A 9 17.26 -12.91 -9.46
C ALA A 9 18.04 -13.04 -8.15
N ALA A 10 19.19 -13.72 -8.20
CA ALA A 10 20.02 -13.94 -7.01
C ALA A 10 20.60 -12.63 -6.45
N SER A 11 20.92 -11.67 -7.33
CA SER A 11 21.43 -10.36 -6.94
C SER A 11 21.19 -9.31 -8.01
N HIS A 12 21.17 -8.03 -7.62
CA HIS A 12 21.28 -6.89 -8.54
C HIS A 12 22.47 -6.05 -8.09
N ILE A 13 23.57 -6.20 -8.83
CA ILE A 13 24.83 -5.52 -8.53
C ILE A 13 24.79 -4.12 -9.15
N PRO A 14 24.92 -3.03 -8.35
CA PRO A 14 24.95 -1.70 -8.92
C PRO A 14 26.24 -1.50 -9.74
N PRO A 15 26.18 -0.69 -10.82
CA PRO A 15 27.34 -0.46 -11.69
C PRO A 15 28.48 0.27 -10.95
N VAL A 16 28.15 1.07 -9.93
CA VAL A 16 29.10 1.73 -9.05
C VAL A 16 28.66 1.46 -7.61
N VAL A 17 29.58 0.94 -6.79
CA VAL A 17 29.31 0.63 -5.38
C VAL A 17 29.43 1.88 -4.51
N SER A 18 28.81 1.87 -3.33
CA SER A 18 28.95 2.93 -2.34
C SER A 18 30.37 2.95 -1.79
N GLY A 19 30.95 4.16 -1.67
CA GLY A 19 32.32 4.34 -1.23
C GLY A 19 32.98 5.61 -1.76
N LYS A 20 34.27 5.73 -1.46
CA LYS A 20 35.12 6.84 -1.89
C LYS A 20 35.84 6.46 -3.19
N TYR A 21 35.71 7.29 -4.20
CA TYR A 21 36.36 7.13 -5.50
C TYR A 21 37.35 8.25 -5.77
N GLU A 22 38.43 7.91 -6.48
CA GLU A 22 39.42 8.86 -6.98
C GLU A 22 39.52 8.71 -8.50
N ILE A 23 39.15 9.76 -9.23
CA ILE A 23 39.35 9.88 -10.67
C ILE A 23 40.68 10.57 -10.91
N LYS A 24 41.56 9.92 -11.67
CA LYS A 24 42.83 10.48 -12.13
C LYS A 24 42.71 10.82 -13.61
N ALA A 25 42.75 12.10 -13.93
CA ALA A 25 42.74 12.59 -15.31
C ALA A 25 44.17 12.95 -15.72
N HIS A 26 44.68 12.33 -16.79
CA HIS A 26 45.97 12.65 -17.37
C HIS A 26 45.78 13.50 -18.63
N LEU A 27 46.14 14.78 -18.58
CA LEU A 27 46.11 15.65 -19.75
C LEU A 27 47.45 15.56 -20.49
N ASN A 28 47.42 15.16 -21.77
CA ASN A 28 48.59 15.18 -22.65
C ASN A 28 48.38 16.24 -23.74
N ASN A 29 49.23 17.26 -23.80
CA ASN A 29 49.20 18.27 -24.86
C ASN A 29 50.62 18.60 -25.36
N ASN A 30 50.71 19.21 -26.54
CA ASN A 30 52.00 19.49 -27.19
C ASN A 30 52.83 20.60 -26.51
N LEU A 31 52.32 21.19 -25.42
CA LEU A 31 52.91 22.36 -24.73
C LEU A 31 53.41 22.02 -23.32
N SER A 32 53.00 20.90 -22.72
CA SER A 32 53.34 20.52 -21.36
C SER A 32 53.26 19.00 -21.16
N ASN A 33 54.24 18.43 -20.45
CA ASN A 33 54.21 17.02 -20.05
C ASN A 33 53.15 16.80 -18.95
N ILE A 34 52.29 15.80 -19.19
CA ILE A 34 51.36 15.11 -18.27
C ILE A 34 51.01 15.90 -17.01
N GLN A 35 49.88 16.62 -17.04
CA GLN A 35 49.27 17.15 -15.82
C GLN A 35 48.25 16.14 -15.28
N GLU A 36 48.55 15.51 -14.15
CA GLU A 36 47.61 14.61 -13.44
C GLU A 36 46.70 15.46 -12.55
N GLN A 37 45.40 15.47 -12.85
CA GLN A 37 44.38 16.02 -11.95
C GLN A 37 43.66 14.90 -11.22
N LYS A 38 43.44 15.09 -9.92
CA LYS A 38 42.76 14.13 -9.04
C LYS A 38 41.45 14.72 -8.56
N ILE A 39 40.35 14.02 -8.83
CA ILE A 39 39.02 14.38 -8.34
C ILE A 39 38.54 13.26 -7.43
N ILE A 40 38.16 13.60 -6.21
CA ILE A 40 37.57 12.65 -5.26
C ILE A 40 36.07 12.87 -5.25
N PHE A 41 35.29 11.80 -5.41
CA PHE A 41 33.84 11.84 -5.24
C PHE A 41 33.38 10.66 -4.37
N TYR A 42 32.18 10.78 -3.82
CA TYR A 42 31.60 9.79 -2.94
C TYR A 42 30.29 9.29 -3.51
N VAL A 43 30.11 7.98 -3.49
CA VAL A 43 28.83 7.34 -3.81
C VAL A 43 28.18 6.99 -2.48
N ALA A 44 27.04 7.61 -2.21
CA ALA A 44 26.30 7.42 -0.96
C ALA A 44 25.74 5.99 -0.85
N GLY A 45 25.56 5.52 0.37
CA GLY A 45 24.93 4.25 0.71
C GLY A 45 24.49 4.27 2.18
N TYR A 46 23.54 3.41 2.56
CA TYR A 46 23.02 3.41 3.93
C TYR A 46 23.92 2.61 4.86
N HIS A 47 24.72 3.33 5.66
CA HIS A 47 25.70 2.75 6.59
C HIS A 47 25.40 3.06 8.07
N TYR A 48 24.32 3.77 8.40
CA TYR A 48 23.92 4.04 9.80
C TYR A 48 22.41 3.88 10.03
N ASN A 49 21.59 4.18 9.03
CA ASN A 49 20.14 4.03 9.09
C ASN A 49 19.61 3.81 7.67
N ILE A 50 18.66 2.90 7.51
CA ILE A 50 17.85 2.79 6.29
C ILE A 50 16.58 3.62 6.49
N PRO A 51 16.37 4.68 5.69
CA PRO A 51 15.15 5.48 5.75
C PRO A 51 13.87 4.66 5.57
N GLN A 52 12.80 4.99 6.30
CA GLN A 52 11.53 4.25 6.21
C GLN A 52 10.91 4.28 4.81
N ASN A 53 11.15 5.33 4.02
CA ASN A 53 10.63 5.43 2.65
C ASN A 53 11.32 4.46 1.67
N GLU A 54 12.48 3.89 2.03
CA GLU A 54 13.16 2.82 1.30
C GLU A 54 12.51 1.45 1.54
N VAL A 55 11.94 1.25 2.73
CA VAL A 55 11.25 0.01 3.10
C VAL A 55 9.90 -0.03 2.42
N LEU A 56 9.65 -1.07 1.62
CA LEU A 56 8.37 -1.30 0.97
C LEU A 56 7.41 -2.05 1.89
N ALA A 57 7.88 -3.10 2.55
CA ALA A 57 7.10 -3.90 3.50
C ALA A 57 8.02 -4.69 4.45
N VAL A 58 7.50 -5.06 5.62
CA VAL A 58 8.14 -5.97 6.58
C VAL A 58 7.15 -7.06 6.97
N TYR A 59 7.66 -8.26 7.21
CA TYR A 59 6.87 -9.38 7.69
C TYR A 59 7.65 -10.18 8.75
N PRO A 60 7.02 -10.59 9.85
CA PRO A 60 5.71 -10.13 10.32
C PRO A 60 5.62 -8.60 10.44
N PRO A 61 4.42 -8.00 10.27
CA PRO A 61 4.29 -6.55 10.29
C PRO A 61 4.73 -5.93 11.62
N MET A 62 5.26 -4.71 11.56
CA MET A 62 5.77 -3.97 12.71
C MET A 62 4.69 -3.73 13.77
N GLU A 63 5.00 -4.04 15.03
CA GLU A 63 4.13 -3.92 16.21
C GLU A 63 2.81 -4.72 16.09
N HIS A 64 2.79 -5.78 15.28
CA HIS A 64 1.61 -6.63 15.13
C HIS A 64 1.71 -7.92 15.94
N THR A 65 0.53 -8.38 16.38
CA THR A 65 0.35 -9.66 17.07
C THR A 65 -0.51 -10.57 16.17
N GLY A 66 0.01 -11.76 15.83
CA GLY A 66 -0.67 -12.66 14.89
C GLY A 66 -0.09 -14.06 14.82
N ASP A 67 -0.76 -14.96 14.09
CA ASP A 67 -0.25 -16.31 13.84
C ASP A 67 0.86 -16.23 12.80
N PHE A 68 2.09 -16.12 13.30
CA PHE A 68 3.32 -16.03 12.52
C PHE A 68 4.21 -17.26 12.69
N ALA A 69 3.79 -18.23 13.50
CA ALA A 69 4.56 -19.43 13.78
C ALA A 69 4.87 -20.19 12.47
N GLY A 70 6.11 -20.67 12.34
CA GLY A 70 6.55 -21.38 11.13
C GLY A 70 7.03 -20.47 9.99
N THR A 71 6.96 -19.15 10.14
CA THR A 71 7.38 -18.20 9.10
C THR A 71 8.82 -17.74 9.29
N PHE A 72 9.50 -17.42 8.19
CA PHE A 72 10.78 -16.70 8.22
C PHE A 72 10.52 -15.20 8.04
N PRO A 73 10.89 -14.36 9.03
CA PRO A 73 10.76 -12.92 8.91
C PRO A 73 11.55 -12.40 7.73
N HIS A 74 11.05 -11.37 7.08
CA HIS A 74 11.69 -10.76 5.93
C HIS A 74 11.34 -9.27 5.81
N ILE A 75 12.19 -8.56 5.08
CA ILE A 75 12.02 -7.15 4.74
C ILE A 75 12.21 -6.95 3.25
N GLN A 76 11.34 -6.15 2.63
CA GLN A 76 11.40 -5.81 1.22
C GLN A 76 11.74 -4.32 1.06
N PHE A 77 12.69 -4.00 0.18
CA PHE A 77 13.11 -2.64 -0.13
C PHE A 77 12.71 -2.23 -1.55
N LYS A 78 12.50 -0.93 -1.75
CA LYS A 78 12.16 -0.37 -3.05
C LYS A 78 13.31 -0.44 -4.05
N ARG A 79 14.56 -0.26 -3.61
CA ARG A 79 15.74 -0.39 -4.46
C ARG A 79 16.21 -1.84 -4.49
N SER A 80 16.24 -2.42 -5.69
CA SER A 80 16.73 -3.78 -5.93
C SER A 80 18.22 -3.94 -5.67
N THR A 81 19.01 -2.87 -5.80
CA THR A 81 20.46 -2.89 -5.55
C THR A 81 20.85 -2.80 -4.08
N LEU A 82 19.93 -2.41 -3.19
CA LEU A 82 20.24 -2.00 -1.81
C LEU A 82 21.18 -3.00 -1.10
N PRO A 83 20.89 -4.31 -1.03
CA PRO A 83 21.74 -5.24 -0.29
C PRO A 83 23.17 -5.40 -0.85
N TRP A 84 23.42 -4.98 -2.09
CA TRP A 84 24.71 -5.10 -2.77
C TRP A 84 25.38 -3.73 -3.04
N GLU A 85 24.93 -2.66 -2.37
CA GLU A 85 25.50 -1.31 -2.53
C GLU A 85 26.96 -1.24 -2.09
N PHE A 86 27.36 -1.95 -1.03
CA PHE A 86 28.77 -2.01 -0.61
C PHE A 86 29.50 -3.22 -1.20
N ASN A 87 30.83 -3.09 -1.38
CA ASN A 87 31.63 -4.21 -1.84
C ASN A 87 31.96 -5.15 -0.68
N CYS A 88 31.25 -6.27 -0.62
CA CYS A 88 31.52 -7.39 0.29
C CYS A 88 31.68 -8.65 -0.56
N GLU A 89 32.76 -9.40 -0.33
CA GLU A 89 33.09 -10.60 -1.09
C GLU A 89 33.38 -11.78 -0.15
N SER A 90 32.85 -12.96 -0.48
CA SER A 90 33.22 -14.24 0.13
C SER A 90 33.52 -15.24 -0.97
N ASN A 91 34.64 -15.97 -0.85
CA ASN A 91 35.07 -16.98 -1.82
C ASN A 91 35.08 -16.49 -3.30
N GLY A 92 35.37 -15.20 -3.53
CA GLY A 92 35.40 -14.59 -4.87
C GLY A 92 34.03 -14.25 -5.47
N LYS A 93 32.93 -14.43 -4.71
CA LYS A 93 31.58 -13.99 -5.09
C LYS A 93 31.16 -12.77 -4.28
N LYS A 94 30.50 -11.80 -4.92
CA LYS A 94 29.91 -10.65 -4.23
C LYS A 94 28.72 -11.11 -3.40
N ILE A 95 28.67 -10.69 -2.15
CA ILE A 95 27.61 -11.03 -1.21
C ILE A 95 26.89 -9.77 -0.71
N PRO A 96 25.66 -9.89 -0.19
CA PRO A 96 24.99 -8.79 0.47
C PRO A 96 25.81 -8.28 1.67
N TYR A 97 25.87 -6.95 1.84
CA TYR A 97 26.52 -6.36 3.03
C TYR A 97 25.60 -6.38 4.26
N ILE A 98 24.29 -6.45 4.03
CA ILE A 98 23.25 -6.47 5.05
C ILE A 98 22.58 -7.84 5.15
N PHE A 99 22.12 -8.17 6.34
CA PHE A 99 21.36 -9.36 6.65
C PHE A 99 20.34 -9.07 7.76
N LEU A 100 19.40 -10.00 7.96
CA LEU A 100 18.34 -9.88 8.94
C LEU A 100 18.59 -10.82 10.13
N VAL A 101 18.71 -10.24 11.33
CA VAL A 101 18.85 -10.97 12.60
C VAL A 101 17.51 -10.97 13.32
N LEU A 102 17.11 -12.14 13.81
CA LEU A 102 15.92 -12.31 14.63
C LEU A 102 16.31 -12.73 16.04
N LEU A 103 15.93 -11.95 17.05
CA LEU A 103 16.17 -12.25 18.47
C LEU A 103 14.84 -12.29 19.23
N LYS A 104 14.73 -13.20 20.18
CA LYS A 104 13.61 -13.22 21.13
C LYS A 104 13.79 -12.08 22.13
N GLU A 105 12.71 -11.55 22.66
CA GLU A 105 12.77 -10.53 23.73
C GLU A 105 13.46 -11.07 24.98
N ASP A 106 13.23 -12.34 25.34
CA ASP A 106 13.91 -13.01 26.45
C ASP A 106 15.42 -13.20 26.20
N GLU A 107 15.84 -13.43 24.96
CA GLU A 107 17.26 -13.52 24.57
C GLU A 107 17.95 -12.15 24.70
N LEU A 108 17.23 -11.05 24.41
CA LEU A 108 17.74 -9.70 24.64
C LEU A 108 17.81 -9.36 26.14
N ALA A 109 16.89 -9.89 26.93
CA ALA A 109 16.83 -9.67 28.37
C ALA A 109 17.82 -10.53 29.18
N SER A 110 18.38 -11.61 28.61
CA SER A 110 19.31 -12.51 29.31
C SER A 110 20.65 -11.86 29.67
N GLY A 111 20.99 -10.73 29.03
CA GLY A 111 22.30 -10.07 29.16
C GLY A 111 23.39 -10.67 28.26
N ASP A 112 23.02 -11.59 27.35
CA ASP A 112 23.91 -12.13 26.32
C ASP A 112 24.24 -11.11 25.22
N PHE A 113 23.35 -10.15 25.01
CA PHE A 113 23.47 -9.07 24.04
C PHE A 113 23.51 -7.70 24.71
N GLU A 114 24.18 -6.77 24.05
CA GLU A 114 24.19 -5.35 24.41
C GLU A 114 23.94 -4.49 23.18
N ILE A 115 22.99 -3.56 23.27
CA ILE A 115 22.76 -2.55 22.24
C ILE A 115 23.40 -1.25 22.72
N LEU A 116 24.52 -0.88 22.10
CA LEU A 116 25.22 0.36 22.37
C LEU A 116 24.73 1.46 21.43
N GLU A 117 24.33 2.59 21.99
CA GLU A 117 24.04 3.80 21.23
C GLU A 117 25.31 4.67 21.12
N THR A 118 25.70 4.98 19.89
CA THR A 118 26.82 5.86 19.55
C THR A 118 26.39 6.83 18.44
N SER A 119 27.33 7.37 17.67
CA SER A 119 27.12 8.35 16.63
C SER A 119 27.90 8.05 15.36
N THR A 120 27.54 8.72 14.27
CA THR A 120 28.22 8.61 12.97
C THR A 120 29.70 8.96 13.02
N ASN A 121 30.16 9.73 14.01
CA ASN A 121 31.57 10.04 14.22
C ASN A 121 32.42 8.80 14.56
N ASP A 122 31.79 7.79 15.15
CA ASP A 122 32.42 6.52 15.48
C ASP A 122 32.36 5.52 14.33
N LEU A 123 31.72 5.85 13.20
CA LEU A 123 31.81 5.08 11.96
C LEU A 123 33.02 5.49 11.14
N MET A 124 33.73 4.50 10.58
CA MET A 124 34.80 4.75 9.62
C MET A 124 34.21 5.25 8.29
N ASN A 125 34.80 6.30 7.72
CA ASN A 125 34.38 6.88 6.42
C ASN A 125 32.93 7.38 6.38
N SER A 126 32.36 7.82 7.52
CA SER A 126 31.06 8.50 7.50
C SER A 126 31.13 9.76 6.64
N LEU A 127 30.08 9.96 5.84
CA LEU A 127 29.90 11.14 4.98
C LEU A 127 29.09 12.26 5.66
N GLU A 128 28.64 12.03 6.89
CA GLU A 128 27.84 12.99 7.65
C GLU A 128 28.74 14.09 8.25
N ASP A 129 28.17 15.28 8.47
CA ASP A 129 28.90 16.39 9.09
C ASP A 129 29.30 16.00 10.54
N PRO A 130 30.60 16.02 10.89
CA PRO A 130 31.04 15.74 12.26
C PRO A 130 30.44 16.67 13.32
N ALA A 131 30.00 17.88 12.93
CA ALA A 131 29.32 18.83 13.80
C ALA A 131 27.84 18.49 14.05
N GLU A 132 27.22 17.70 13.17
CA GLU A 132 25.82 17.25 13.27
C GLU A 132 25.73 15.71 13.22
N PRO A 133 26.31 15.00 14.19
CA PRO A 133 26.38 13.56 14.15
C PRO A 133 25.01 12.91 14.36
N LYS A 134 24.75 11.82 13.64
CA LYS A 134 23.49 11.05 13.73
C LYS A 134 23.68 9.84 14.64
N VAL A 135 22.59 9.39 15.27
CA VAL A 135 22.58 8.24 16.19
C VAL A 135 22.86 6.94 15.42
N VAL A 136 23.71 6.09 15.98
CA VAL A 136 24.06 4.76 15.46
C VAL A 136 23.87 3.73 16.56
N LYS A 137 23.25 2.59 16.27
CA LYS A 137 23.07 1.49 17.22
C LYS A 137 23.98 0.31 16.86
N ILE A 138 24.71 -0.23 17.83
CA ILE A 138 25.59 -1.38 17.67
C ILE A 138 25.08 -2.53 18.52
N LEU A 139 24.77 -3.66 17.89
CA LEU A 139 24.46 -4.91 18.57
C LEU A 139 25.74 -5.69 18.83
N LYS A 140 26.15 -5.80 20.10
CA LYS A 140 27.30 -6.60 20.55
C LYS A 140 26.84 -7.90 21.19
N VAL A 141 27.55 -8.98 20.89
CA VAL A 141 27.39 -10.31 21.52
C VAL A 141 28.41 -10.42 22.64
N LEU A 142 27.93 -10.38 23.89
CA LEU A 142 28.75 -10.47 25.09
C LEU A 142 29.04 -11.93 25.46
N LYS A 143 27.98 -12.75 25.47
CA LYS A 143 27.94 -14.18 25.81
C LYS A 143 26.90 -14.87 24.93
N GLY A 144 26.95 -16.19 24.77
CA GLY A 144 25.96 -16.94 23.99
C GLY A 144 26.46 -17.51 22.65
N ASN A 145 25.58 -18.25 21.96
CA ASN A 145 25.88 -18.99 20.73
C ASN A 145 26.07 -18.04 19.54
N GLU A 146 27.25 -18.11 18.90
CA GLU A 146 27.55 -17.39 17.64
C GLU A 146 26.59 -17.78 16.49
N GLU A 147 25.84 -18.89 16.63
CA GLU A 147 24.80 -19.37 15.70
C GLU A 147 23.58 -18.43 15.57
N LEU A 148 23.42 -17.46 16.50
CA LEU A 148 22.35 -16.47 16.44
C LEU A 148 22.55 -15.45 15.31
N PHE A 149 23.74 -15.38 14.72
CA PHE A 149 24.05 -14.59 13.53
C PHE A 149 24.25 -15.53 12.33
N PRO A 150 23.75 -15.19 11.12
CA PRO A 150 23.90 -16.04 9.95
C PRO A 150 25.37 -16.14 9.52
N SER A 151 25.85 -17.33 9.13
CA SER A 151 27.22 -17.42 8.61
C SER A 151 27.38 -16.63 7.30
N ILE A 152 28.60 -16.16 7.01
CA ILE A 152 28.90 -15.35 5.81
C ILE A 152 28.46 -16.02 4.50
N ASP A 153 28.65 -17.35 4.41
CA ASP A 153 28.24 -18.13 3.24
C ASP A 153 26.72 -18.21 3.14
N PHE A 154 26.01 -18.21 4.26
CA PHE A 154 24.56 -18.24 4.30
C PHE A 154 23.91 -16.89 3.98
N VAL A 155 24.55 -15.76 4.35
CA VAL A 155 24.08 -14.40 4.00
C VAL A 155 23.84 -14.25 2.50
N SER A 156 24.67 -14.88 1.66
CA SER A 156 24.51 -14.87 0.20
C SER A 156 23.18 -15.47 -0.31
N GLN A 157 22.54 -16.31 0.51
CA GLN A 157 21.29 -17.01 0.18
C GLN A 157 20.07 -16.42 0.89
N LEU A 158 20.29 -15.49 1.81
CA LEU A 158 19.25 -14.80 2.58
C LEU A 158 18.78 -13.51 1.91
N ALA A 159 19.36 -13.14 0.77
CA ALA A 159 18.94 -12.00 -0.03
C ALA A 159 18.66 -12.43 -1.47
N HIS A 160 17.65 -11.82 -2.08
CA HIS A 160 17.37 -11.97 -3.50
C HIS A 160 16.66 -10.73 -4.04
N VAL A 161 16.56 -10.65 -5.36
CA VAL A 161 15.83 -9.61 -6.08
C VAL A 161 14.59 -10.24 -6.68
N ARG A 162 13.50 -9.50 -6.56
CA ARG A 162 12.22 -9.89 -7.10
C ARG A 162 11.81 -8.91 -8.20
N VAL A 163 11.57 -9.46 -9.38
CA VAL A 163 11.14 -8.73 -10.58
C VAL A 163 9.67 -9.04 -10.82
N GLN A 164 8.85 -8.00 -10.93
CA GLN A 164 7.41 -8.06 -11.17
C GLN A 164 7.03 -6.98 -12.17
N GLU A 165 6.66 -7.37 -13.39
CA GLU A 165 6.10 -6.47 -14.38
C GLU A 165 4.60 -6.74 -14.58
N HIS A 166 3.76 -5.87 -14.02
CA HIS A 166 2.30 -5.89 -14.17
C HIS A 166 1.75 -4.47 -14.40
N ALA A 167 0.64 -4.36 -15.14
CA ALA A 167 -0.03 -3.08 -15.41
C ALA A 167 -0.45 -2.36 -14.12
N GLU A 168 -1.07 -3.07 -13.17
CA GLU A 168 -1.51 -2.51 -11.88
C GLU A 168 -0.36 -1.93 -11.03
N LEU A 169 0.82 -2.58 -11.05
CA LEU A 169 1.99 -2.09 -10.30
C LEU A 169 2.52 -0.78 -10.89
N LYS A 170 2.46 -0.62 -12.22
CA LYS A 170 2.82 0.65 -12.89
C LYS A 170 1.87 1.77 -12.45
N ASP A 171 0.57 1.49 -12.40
CA ASP A 171 -0.44 2.48 -11.96
C ASP A 171 -0.29 2.85 -10.47
N LEU A 172 0.13 1.91 -9.64
CA LEU A 172 0.43 2.11 -8.22
C LEU A 172 1.80 2.77 -7.98
N ASN A 173 2.58 3.05 -9.03
CA ASN A 173 3.95 3.57 -8.94
C ASN A 173 4.84 2.70 -8.03
N LEU A 174 4.62 1.39 -8.06
CA LEU A 174 5.45 0.42 -7.35
C LEU A 174 6.66 0.04 -8.21
N PRO A 175 7.84 -0.15 -7.59
CA PRO A 175 9.05 -0.49 -8.32
C PRO A 175 8.92 -1.89 -8.96
N LYS A 176 9.31 -2.00 -10.24
CA LYS A 176 9.34 -3.28 -10.97
C LYS A 176 10.27 -4.29 -10.31
N GLU A 177 11.39 -3.82 -9.78
CA GLU A 177 12.38 -4.64 -9.12
C GLU A 177 12.54 -4.22 -7.67
N THR A 178 12.53 -5.19 -6.77
CA THR A 178 12.68 -4.98 -5.34
C THR A 178 13.69 -5.95 -4.76
N SER A 179 14.35 -5.60 -3.68
CA SER A 179 15.23 -6.53 -2.95
C SER A 179 14.55 -7.02 -1.69
N ILE A 180 14.83 -8.27 -1.31
CA ILE A 180 14.25 -8.91 -0.13
C ILE A 180 15.38 -9.53 0.69
N LEU A 181 15.33 -9.31 2.02
CA LEU A 181 16.15 -10.03 3.00
C LEU A 181 15.28 -10.93 3.84
N ILE A 182 15.73 -12.16 4.08
CA ILE A 182 15.05 -13.18 4.89
C ILE A 182 15.92 -13.48 6.12
N ALA A 183 15.31 -13.69 7.28
CA ALA A 183 16.01 -14.12 8.48
C ALA A 183 16.43 -15.60 8.37
N HIS A 184 17.53 -15.98 9.02
CA HIS A 184 17.95 -17.39 9.09
C HIS A 184 17.16 -18.21 10.13
N ARG A 185 16.37 -17.56 10.99
CA ARG A 185 15.58 -18.19 12.04
C ARG A 185 14.09 -18.09 11.74
N MET A 186 13.38 -19.15 12.08
CA MET A 186 11.93 -19.25 11.98
C MET A 186 11.28 -18.72 13.26
N VAL A 187 10.06 -18.21 13.14
CA VAL A 187 9.24 -17.74 14.26
C VAL A 187 8.60 -18.91 15.01
N GLU A 188 8.73 -18.89 16.33
CA GLU A 188 8.06 -19.82 17.25
C GLU A 188 6.69 -19.27 17.68
N PRO A 189 5.74 -20.13 18.09
CA PRO A 189 4.48 -19.68 18.68
C PRO A 189 4.71 -18.98 20.03
N THR A 190 3.73 -18.18 20.46
CA THR A 190 3.69 -17.53 21.79
C THR A 190 4.97 -16.82 22.21
N THR A 191 5.64 -16.15 21.26
CA THR A 191 6.96 -15.55 21.47
C THR A 191 7.00 -14.15 20.89
N LYS A 192 7.61 -13.23 21.64
CA LYS A 192 7.91 -11.86 21.20
C LYS A 192 9.30 -11.77 20.59
N TYR A 193 9.37 -11.09 19.46
CA TYR A 193 10.60 -10.99 18.68
C TYR A 193 10.94 -9.54 18.37
N LYS A 194 12.25 -9.29 18.26
CA LYS A 194 12.82 -8.09 17.67
C LYS A 194 13.72 -8.48 16.50
N ALA A 195 13.44 -7.89 15.35
CA ALA A 195 14.15 -8.11 14.11
C ALA A 195 15.05 -6.91 13.79
N PHE A 196 16.28 -7.18 13.34
CA PHE A 196 17.29 -6.16 13.08
C PHE A 196 17.94 -6.36 11.71
N VAL A 197 17.86 -5.34 10.87
CA VAL A 197 18.66 -5.28 9.64
C VAL A 197 20.04 -4.74 10.02
N CYS A 198 21.07 -5.55 9.81
CA CYS A 198 22.41 -5.25 10.28
C CYS A 198 23.48 -5.54 9.21
N TYR A 199 24.66 -4.96 9.40
CA TYR A 199 25.88 -5.42 8.74
C TYR A 199 26.98 -5.74 9.76
N TYR A 200 27.90 -6.64 9.40
CA TYR A 200 29.03 -7.00 10.25
C TYR A 200 30.00 -5.84 10.40
N SER A 201 30.31 -5.48 11.65
CA SER A 201 31.23 -4.39 11.96
C SER A 201 32.49 -4.90 12.65
N ALA A 202 33.65 -4.47 12.17
CA ALA A 202 34.92 -4.65 12.87
C ALA A 202 35.18 -3.44 13.77
N GLU A 203 35.53 -3.69 15.03
CA GLU A 203 35.94 -2.66 15.99
C GLU A 203 37.44 -2.35 15.79
N VAL A 204 37.74 -1.11 15.41
CA VAL A 204 39.09 -0.62 15.13
C VAL A 204 39.40 0.50 16.13
N ILE A 205 40.41 0.29 16.96
CA ILE A 205 40.85 1.31 17.92
C ILE A 205 41.70 2.35 17.18
N ILE A 206 41.21 3.58 17.10
CA ILE A 206 41.94 4.71 16.50
C ILE A 206 41.90 5.89 17.46
N LYS A 207 43.08 6.39 17.88
CA LYS A 207 43.21 7.56 18.77
C LYS A 207 42.36 7.44 20.05
N GLU A 208 42.47 6.29 20.73
CA GLU A 208 41.78 6.01 22.01
C GLU A 208 40.24 5.97 21.94
N ARG A 209 39.65 5.93 20.74
CA ARG A 209 38.22 5.66 20.53
C ARG A 209 38.01 4.43 19.65
N ASN A 210 36.97 3.67 19.97
CA ASN A 210 36.56 2.52 19.18
C ASN A 210 35.78 3.03 17.96
N LYS A 211 36.33 2.82 16.78
CA LYS A 211 35.62 3.06 15.52
C LYS A 211 35.06 1.76 14.97
N TYR A 212 33.90 1.83 14.34
CA TYR A 212 33.27 0.71 13.68
C TYR A 212 33.39 0.86 12.17
N GLN A 213 33.92 -0.16 11.52
CA GLN A 213 34.03 -0.21 10.06
C GLN A 213 33.22 -1.40 9.54
N LEU A 214 32.56 -1.22 8.40
CA LEU A 214 31.99 -2.34 7.64
C LEU A 214 33.09 -3.38 7.41
N ASN A 215 32.88 -4.59 7.90
CA ASN A 215 33.79 -5.69 7.65
C ASN A 215 33.64 -6.06 6.17
N ASN A 216 34.68 -5.80 5.37
CA ASN A 216 34.70 -6.06 3.93
C ASN A 216 35.93 -6.88 3.50
N SER A 217 36.70 -7.43 4.45
CA SER A 217 38.02 -7.99 4.18
C SER A 217 37.99 -9.42 3.61
N VAL A 218 38.83 -9.65 2.60
CA VAL A 218 38.93 -10.90 1.80
C VAL A 218 39.53 -12.08 2.59
N LYS A 219 39.95 -11.88 3.85
CA LYS A 219 40.54 -12.96 4.65
C LYS A 219 39.43 -13.85 5.21
N LYS A 220 39.32 -15.07 4.66
CA LYS A 220 38.34 -16.15 4.92
C LYS A 220 37.81 -16.35 6.36
N ASN A 221 38.46 -15.79 7.39
CA ASN A 221 38.14 -16.00 8.81
C ASN A 221 37.92 -14.71 9.64
N GLU A 222 37.87 -13.51 9.05
CA GLU A 222 37.69 -12.26 9.83
C GLU A 222 36.22 -11.92 10.14
N TYR A 223 35.26 -12.29 9.30
CA TYR A 223 33.82 -12.09 9.58
C TYR A 223 33.26 -12.96 10.71
N GLN A 224 33.73 -14.20 10.84
CA GLN A 224 33.31 -15.09 11.94
C GLN A 224 33.82 -14.64 13.31
N LYS A 225 34.82 -13.74 13.36
CA LYS A 225 35.37 -13.21 14.62
C LYS A 225 34.68 -11.94 15.10
N THR A 226 33.86 -11.29 14.27
CA THR A 226 33.21 -10.04 14.67
C THR A 226 31.97 -10.32 15.52
N ARG A 227 32.07 -10.03 16.81
CA ARG A 227 30.96 -10.11 17.78
C ARG A 227 30.07 -8.85 17.79
N SER A 228 30.15 -8.01 16.76
CA SER A 228 29.50 -6.70 16.72
C SER A 228 28.89 -6.42 15.36
N CYS A 229 27.64 -5.97 15.33
CA CYS A 229 26.95 -5.54 14.11
C CYS A 229 26.34 -4.16 14.26
N VAL A 230 26.34 -3.37 13.18
CA VAL A 230 25.67 -2.07 13.16
C VAL A 230 24.22 -2.29 12.74
N ILE A 231 23.27 -1.79 13.53
CA ILE A 231 21.84 -1.86 13.24
C ILE A 231 21.48 -0.70 12.32
N LEU A 232 20.89 -1.00 11.17
CA LEU A 232 20.39 -0.04 10.19
C LEU A 232 18.88 0.17 10.27
N SER A 233 18.14 -0.84 10.72
CA SER A 233 16.69 -0.79 10.88
C SER A 233 16.27 -1.87 11.89
N GLU A 234 15.20 -1.62 12.63
CA GLU A 234 14.66 -2.57 13.61
C GLU A 234 13.13 -2.48 13.67
N TRP A 235 12.47 -3.60 13.97
CA TRP A 235 11.05 -3.64 14.30
C TRP A 235 10.76 -4.80 15.24
N SER A 236 9.61 -4.75 15.93
CA SER A 236 9.15 -5.82 16.80
C SER A 236 7.81 -6.41 16.35
N PHE A 237 7.52 -7.64 16.76
CA PHE A 237 6.25 -8.32 16.53
C PHE A 237 6.04 -9.45 17.55
N GLU A 238 4.81 -9.92 17.67
CA GLU A 238 4.44 -11.01 18.57
C GLU A 238 3.73 -12.14 17.83
N SER A 239 4.23 -13.35 18.02
CA SER A 239 3.61 -14.57 17.51
C SER A 239 2.68 -15.15 18.56
N ILE A 240 1.44 -15.47 18.19
CA ILE A 240 0.45 -16.07 19.10
C ILE A 240 0.41 -17.60 18.98
N ASP A 241 -0.37 -18.25 19.85
CA ASP A 241 -0.61 -19.69 19.75
C ASP A 241 -1.52 -20.02 18.56
N SER A 242 -1.20 -21.09 17.85
CA SER A 242 -1.99 -21.64 16.75
C SER A 242 -3.38 -22.18 17.14
N HIS A 243 -3.65 -22.37 18.45
CA HIS A 243 -4.91 -22.89 19.02
C HIS A 243 -5.72 -21.81 19.75
N LEU A 244 -5.61 -20.56 19.30
CA LEU A 244 -6.50 -19.50 19.74
C LEU A 244 -7.70 -19.38 18.80
N TYR A 245 -8.86 -19.10 19.38
CA TYR A 245 -10.14 -19.07 18.68
C TYR A 245 -10.89 -17.79 18.98
N GLN A 246 -11.76 -17.39 18.07
CA GLN A 246 -12.64 -16.25 18.24
C GLN A 246 -13.98 -16.55 17.56
N ILE A 247 -15.08 -16.32 18.29
CA ILE A 247 -16.42 -16.30 17.71
C ILE A 247 -16.55 -14.97 16.98
N ASN A 248 -16.46 -15.00 15.66
CA ASN A 248 -16.69 -13.85 14.79
C ASN A 248 -17.82 -14.20 13.82
N THR A 249 -18.98 -13.60 14.04
CA THR A 249 -20.20 -13.89 13.29
C THR A 249 -20.02 -13.62 11.79
N ASN A 250 -19.23 -12.61 11.41
CA ASN A 250 -18.95 -12.33 9.99
C ASN A 250 -18.13 -13.44 9.33
N LYS A 251 -17.12 -13.96 10.04
CA LYS A 251 -16.30 -15.09 9.55
C LYS A 251 -17.14 -16.37 9.42
N LEU A 252 -18.05 -16.59 10.38
CA LEU A 252 -18.89 -17.79 10.44
C LEU A 252 -20.03 -17.81 9.42
N LYS A 253 -20.47 -16.66 8.90
CA LYS A 253 -21.53 -16.58 7.85
C LYS A 253 -21.25 -17.45 6.62
N ASN A 254 -19.97 -17.69 6.33
CA ASN A 254 -19.54 -18.49 5.18
C ASN A 254 -19.58 -20.01 5.44
N HIS A 255 -19.80 -20.43 6.69
CA HIS A 255 -19.91 -21.85 7.04
C HIS A 255 -21.23 -22.44 6.48
N PRO A 256 -21.22 -23.62 5.85
CA PRO A 256 -22.42 -24.22 5.25
C PRO A 256 -23.59 -24.39 6.25
N GLU A 257 -23.27 -24.74 7.50
CA GLU A 257 -24.25 -24.98 8.58
C GLU A 257 -24.52 -23.73 9.45
N PHE A 258 -24.10 -22.53 9.02
CA PHE A 258 -24.22 -21.31 9.84
C PHE A 258 -25.65 -21.06 10.35
N LYS A 259 -26.66 -21.30 9.50
CA LYS A 259 -28.08 -21.10 9.87
C LYS A 259 -28.55 -21.96 11.04
N THR A 260 -27.89 -23.11 11.27
CA THR A 260 -28.19 -24.00 12.38
C THR A 260 -27.76 -23.28 13.67
N PHE A 261 -26.45 -23.04 13.83
CA PHE A 261 -25.88 -22.54 15.08
C PHE A 261 -25.88 -21.01 15.26
N GLN A 262 -26.43 -20.23 14.33
CA GLN A 262 -26.43 -18.75 14.40
C GLN A 262 -27.21 -18.20 15.61
N LYS A 263 -28.17 -18.96 16.15
CA LYS A 263 -29.05 -18.47 17.21
C LYS A 263 -28.28 -18.21 18.51
N ASP A 264 -28.51 -17.06 19.12
CA ASP A 264 -27.89 -16.61 20.38
C ASP A 264 -26.35 -16.54 20.33
N LEU A 265 -25.78 -16.47 19.12
CA LEU A 265 -24.33 -16.34 18.93
C LEU A 265 -23.89 -14.90 19.19
N ILE A 266 -22.92 -14.72 20.09
CA ILE A 266 -22.35 -13.42 20.44
C ILE A 266 -20.86 -13.43 20.07
N ASP A 267 -20.42 -12.37 19.41
CA ASP A 267 -19.00 -12.18 19.10
C ASP A 267 -18.16 -12.20 20.40
N SER A 268 -16.99 -12.84 20.34
CA SER A 268 -16.12 -13.00 21.51
C SER A 268 -14.79 -12.29 21.33
N GLU A 269 -14.12 -12.05 22.46
CA GLU A 269 -12.67 -11.86 22.48
C GLU A 269 -11.95 -13.16 22.07
N VAL A 270 -10.61 -13.13 22.07
CA VAL A 270 -9.78 -14.30 21.81
C VAL A 270 -9.93 -15.30 22.97
N LEU A 271 -10.13 -16.57 22.65
CA LEU A 271 -10.42 -17.65 23.59
C LEU A 271 -9.47 -18.83 23.35
N THR A 272 -9.16 -19.54 24.42
CA THR A 272 -8.64 -20.92 24.35
C THR A 272 -9.76 -21.89 23.93
N LEU A 273 -9.39 -23.12 23.53
CA LEU A 273 -10.38 -24.15 23.16
C LEU A 273 -11.37 -24.47 24.29
N GLU A 274 -10.90 -24.49 25.54
CA GLU A 274 -11.75 -24.75 26.72
C GLU A 274 -12.74 -23.61 26.96
N GLU A 275 -12.30 -22.36 26.83
CA GLU A 275 -13.16 -21.18 26.97
C GLU A 275 -14.16 -21.06 25.81
N LEU A 276 -13.76 -21.46 24.60
CA LEU A 276 -14.61 -21.51 23.42
C LEU A 276 -15.80 -22.46 23.66
N LYS A 277 -15.55 -23.68 24.13
CA LYS A 277 -16.61 -24.65 24.46
C LYS A 277 -17.58 -24.13 25.52
N ARG A 278 -17.06 -23.40 26.52
CA ARG A 278 -17.91 -22.79 27.56
C ARG A 278 -18.81 -21.67 27.05
N LYS A 279 -18.38 -20.93 26.01
CA LYS A 279 -19.14 -19.83 25.40
C LYS A 279 -20.00 -20.28 24.22
N ALA A 280 -19.70 -21.42 23.62
CA ALA A 280 -20.46 -21.98 22.51
C ALA A 280 -21.89 -22.33 22.94
N ASN A 281 -22.86 -22.13 22.03
CA ASN A 281 -24.19 -22.71 22.19
C ASN A 281 -24.13 -24.22 21.95
N ALA A 282 -25.19 -24.96 22.32
CA ALA A 282 -25.20 -26.42 22.26
C ALA A 282 -24.91 -26.99 20.85
N GLU A 283 -25.35 -26.30 19.81
CA GLU A 283 -25.15 -26.73 18.43
C GLU A 283 -23.70 -26.50 17.96
N LEU A 284 -23.12 -25.35 18.30
CA LEU A 284 -21.72 -25.05 18.01
C LEU A 284 -20.77 -25.98 18.78
N ASP A 285 -21.07 -26.26 20.05
CA ASP A 285 -20.28 -27.18 20.88
C ASP A 285 -20.28 -28.62 20.31
N ASN A 286 -21.43 -29.07 19.78
CA ASN A 286 -21.52 -30.35 19.08
C ASN A 286 -20.65 -30.36 17.81
N LEU A 287 -20.68 -29.30 16.99
CA LEU A 287 -19.82 -29.20 15.81
C LEU A 287 -18.34 -29.21 16.17
N ILE A 288 -17.95 -28.48 17.23
CA ILE A 288 -16.58 -28.44 17.74
C ILE A 288 -16.14 -29.85 18.14
N SER A 289 -16.95 -30.57 18.91
CA SER A 289 -16.66 -31.92 19.39
C SER A 289 -16.50 -32.94 18.24
N ILE A 290 -17.34 -32.86 17.22
CA ILE A 290 -17.22 -33.67 16.00
C ILE A 290 -15.90 -33.38 15.28
N ASN A 291 -15.53 -32.09 15.17
CA ASN A 291 -14.30 -31.69 14.49
C ASN A 291 -13.04 -32.15 15.23
N GLU A 292 -13.00 -32.02 16.55
CA GLU A 292 -11.89 -32.52 17.37
C GLU A 292 -11.68 -34.02 17.20
N THR A 293 -12.77 -34.80 17.26
CA THR A 293 -12.72 -36.25 17.06
C THR A 293 -12.14 -36.59 15.69
N TYR A 294 -12.52 -35.84 14.65
CA TYR A 294 -11.95 -35.98 13.32
C TYR A 294 -10.45 -35.65 13.29
N LEU A 295 -10.02 -34.55 13.90
CA LEU A 295 -8.62 -34.11 13.94
C LEU A 295 -7.73 -35.09 14.73
N GLU A 296 -8.21 -35.62 15.85
CA GLU A 296 -7.52 -36.67 16.61
C GLU A 296 -7.35 -37.94 15.77
N GLY A 297 -8.43 -38.37 15.10
CA GLY A 297 -8.40 -39.50 14.16
C GLY A 297 -7.41 -39.27 13.03
N ARG A 298 -7.38 -38.06 12.44
CA ARG A 298 -6.43 -37.66 11.39
C ARG A 298 -4.99 -37.73 11.87
N ARG A 299 -4.69 -37.22 13.07
CA ARG A 299 -3.36 -37.30 13.68
C ARG A 299 -2.90 -38.75 13.85
N LEU A 300 -3.79 -39.63 14.32
CA LEU A 300 -3.51 -41.06 14.46
C LEU A 300 -3.26 -41.72 13.09
N ARG A 301 -4.03 -41.39 12.06
CA ARG A 301 -3.79 -41.90 10.70
C ARG A 301 -2.44 -41.42 10.16
N TRP A 302 -2.09 -40.15 10.34
CA TRP A 302 -0.79 -39.59 9.95
C TRP A 302 0.39 -40.29 10.63
N SER A 303 0.26 -40.63 11.92
CA SER A 303 1.30 -41.37 12.65
C SER A 303 1.54 -42.79 12.14
N LYS A 304 0.54 -43.39 11.47
CA LYS A 304 0.60 -44.75 10.91
C LYS A 304 1.14 -44.80 9.48
N VAL A 305 1.37 -43.65 8.84
CA VAL A 305 1.93 -43.57 7.49
C VAL A 305 3.39 -44.06 7.51
N PRO A 306 3.77 -45.04 6.68
CA PRO A 306 5.15 -45.50 6.57
C PRO A 306 6.11 -44.40 6.08
N GLU A 307 7.36 -44.43 6.52
CA GLU A 307 8.40 -43.50 6.02
C GLU A 307 8.95 -43.95 4.66
N PRO A 308 9.26 -43.04 3.73
CA PRO A 308 9.13 -41.58 3.85
C PRO A 308 7.67 -41.12 3.70
N LYS A 309 7.21 -40.26 4.62
CA LYS A 309 5.84 -39.73 4.57
C LYS A 309 5.63 -38.82 3.36
N SER A 310 4.69 -39.20 2.50
CA SER A 310 4.16 -38.33 1.45
C SER A 310 2.92 -37.59 1.98
N ILE A 311 3.00 -36.27 2.11
CA ILE A 311 1.86 -35.45 2.54
C ILE A 311 0.77 -35.45 1.45
N ASP A 312 1.14 -35.33 0.17
CA ASP A 312 0.17 -35.26 -0.93
C ASP A 312 -0.69 -36.54 -1.02
N ASP A 313 -0.07 -37.72 -0.90
CA ASP A 313 -0.80 -38.99 -0.92
C ASP A 313 -1.74 -39.13 0.29
N PHE A 314 -1.31 -38.64 1.45
CA PHE A 314 -2.14 -38.63 2.65
C PHE A 314 -3.32 -37.66 2.51
N GLU A 315 -3.11 -36.43 2.06
CA GLU A 315 -4.17 -35.44 1.85
C GLU A 315 -5.20 -35.92 0.83
N ARG A 316 -4.74 -36.54 -0.28
CA ARG A 316 -5.66 -37.15 -1.26
C ARG A 316 -6.52 -38.24 -0.63
N THR A 317 -5.93 -39.09 0.20
CA THR A 317 -6.65 -40.15 0.91
C THR A 317 -7.65 -39.60 1.92
N GLU A 318 -7.28 -38.56 2.67
CA GLU A 318 -8.16 -37.84 3.59
C GLU A 318 -9.36 -37.22 2.87
N VAL A 319 -9.11 -36.52 1.76
CA VAL A 319 -10.16 -35.86 0.97
C VAL A 319 -11.09 -36.90 0.32
N MET A 320 -10.59 -38.04 -0.13
CA MET A 320 -11.44 -39.09 -0.71
C MET A 320 -12.26 -39.84 0.32
N SER A 321 -11.70 -40.11 1.50
CA SER A 321 -12.29 -41.07 2.46
C SER A 321 -13.02 -40.42 3.62
N PHE A 322 -12.69 -39.17 3.97
CA PHE A 322 -13.18 -38.53 5.21
C PHE A 322 -13.66 -37.08 5.04
N LYS A 323 -13.76 -36.56 3.81
CA LYS A 323 -14.20 -35.18 3.55
C LYS A 323 -15.58 -34.86 4.10
N GLU A 324 -16.52 -35.80 4.03
CA GLU A 324 -17.88 -35.60 4.55
C GLU A 324 -17.94 -35.54 6.09
N VAL A 325 -16.92 -36.05 6.78
CA VAL A 325 -16.84 -36.08 8.25
C VAL A 325 -16.26 -34.78 8.80
N ASN A 326 -15.44 -34.08 8.02
CA ASN A 326 -14.83 -32.83 8.45
C ASN A 326 -15.78 -31.65 8.23
N ASN A 327 -16.33 -31.10 9.31
CA ASN A 327 -17.15 -29.89 9.26
C ASN A 327 -16.35 -28.57 9.25
N TYR A 328 -15.02 -28.61 9.41
CA TYR A 328 -14.11 -27.44 9.39
C TYR A 328 -14.37 -26.33 10.43
N ILE A 329 -15.28 -26.52 11.40
CA ILE A 329 -15.73 -25.42 12.27
C ILE A 329 -14.60 -24.74 13.03
N LEU A 330 -13.60 -25.49 13.50
CA LEU A 330 -12.44 -24.94 14.21
C LEU A 330 -11.56 -24.07 13.30
N GLU A 331 -11.50 -24.32 12.01
CA GLU A 331 -10.78 -23.45 11.06
C GLU A 331 -11.50 -22.09 10.90
N TYR A 332 -12.83 -22.11 10.86
CA TYR A 332 -13.64 -20.90 10.86
C TYR A 332 -13.57 -20.15 12.19
N LEU A 333 -13.33 -20.82 13.31
CA LEU A 333 -13.16 -20.17 14.62
C LEU A 333 -11.73 -19.74 14.90
N LYS A 334 -10.72 -20.27 14.19
CA LYS A 334 -9.31 -19.96 14.43
C LYS A 334 -9.03 -18.46 14.37
N TYR A 335 -8.45 -17.90 15.42
CA TYR A 335 -7.99 -16.52 15.45
C TYR A 335 -6.63 -16.43 14.76
N ASN A 336 -6.57 -15.73 13.62
CA ASN A 336 -5.33 -15.57 12.85
C ASN A 336 -4.51 -14.34 13.30
N GLY A 337 -5.06 -13.51 14.20
CA GLY A 337 -4.54 -12.20 14.57
C GLY A 337 -4.34 -11.27 13.38
N LYS A 338 -3.45 -10.29 13.51
CA LYS A 338 -3.24 -9.25 12.50
C LYS A 338 -2.29 -9.68 11.38
N ASN A 339 -2.44 -10.90 10.89
CA ASN A 339 -1.82 -11.37 9.64
C ASN A 339 -2.77 -11.13 8.44
N LEU A 340 -2.32 -11.39 7.21
CA LEU A 340 -3.13 -11.12 6.01
C LEU A 340 -4.48 -11.88 6.05
N LYS A 341 -4.48 -13.16 6.43
CA LYS A 341 -5.71 -13.96 6.51
C LYS A 341 -6.68 -13.38 7.54
N GLY A 342 -6.16 -12.92 8.68
CA GLY A 342 -6.93 -12.25 9.72
C GLY A 342 -7.56 -10.95 9.22
N TYR A 343 -6.75 -10.04 8.69
CA TYR A 343 -7.24 -8.78 8.13
C TYR A 343 -8.30 -9.01 7.05
N LEU A 344 -8.04 -9.89 6.08
CA LEU A 344 -9.01 -10.21 5.03
C LEU A 344 -10.34 -10.73 5.62
N SER A 345 -10.28 -11.57 6.64
CA SER A 345 -11.50 -12.09 7.30
C SER A 345 -12.26 -11.05 8.13
N GLU A 346 -11.58 -10.00 8.60
CA GLU A 346 -12.14 -8.90 9.37
C GLU A 346 -12.70 -7.77 8.48
N LEU A 347 -12.32 -7.73 7.19
CA LEU A 347 -12.77 -6.70 6.26
C LEU A 347 -14.30 -6.66 6.15
N LYS A 348 -14.87 -5.51 6.51
CA LYS A 348 -16.31 -5.25 6.40
C LYS A 348 -16.64 -4.66 5.04
N LEU A 349 -17.41 -5.39 4.24
CA LEU A 349 -18.01 -4.86 3.01
C LEU A 349 -19.29 -4.07 3.34
N GLN A 350 -19.31 -2.78 2.98
CA GLN A 350 -20.42 -1.89 3.30
C GLN A 350 -20.71 -0.92 2.15
N PRO A 351 -21.95 -0.45 1.97
CA PRO A 351 -22.21 0.70 1.09
C PRO A 351 -21.57 1.97 1.66
N PHE A 352 -21.16 2.89 0.79
CA PHE A 352 -20.71 4.21 1.21
C PHE A 352 -21.89 5.07 1.70
N LYS A 353 -22.18 5.00 3.00
CA LYS A 353 -23.23 5.77 3.69
C LYS A 353 -22.84 6.02 5.15
N THR A 354 -23.53 6.96 5.80
CA THR A 354 -23.40 7.20 7.24
C THR A 354 -24.49 6.46 8.02
N GLU A 355 -24.23 6.15 9.29
CA GLU A 355 -25.19 5.44 10.15
C GLU A 355 -25.78 6.40 11.19
N ILE A 356 -26.71 7.26 10.74
CA ILE A 356 -27.42 8.17 11.64
C ILE A 356 -28.76 7.55 12.04
N ASN A 357 -28.95 7.30 13.34
CA ASN A 357 -30.19 6.72 13.87
C ASN A 357 -31.32 7.76 13.87
N VAL A 358 -32.12 7.79 12.81
CA VAL A 358 -33.22 8.75 12.63
C VAL A 358 -34.47 8.05 12.10
N GLN A 359 -35.65 8.43 12.61
CA GLN A 359 -36.93 7.85 12.18
C GLN A 359 -37.55 8.56 10.96
N ASN A 360 -37.07 9.76 10.61
CA ASN A 360 -37.60 10.55 9.50
C ASN A 360 -37.12 10.00 8.14
N LYS A 361 -38.08 9.55 7.32
CA LYS A 361 -37.83 9.00 5.98
C LYS A 361 -37.04 9.93 5.06
N ALA A 362 -37.25 11.25 5.12
CA ALA A 362 -36.52 12.19 4.27
C ALA A 362 -35.04 12.26 4.65
N ILE A 363 -34.74 12.25 5.96
CA ILE A 363 -33.37 12.24 6.47
C ILE A 363 -32.67 10.92 6.12
N ILE A 364 -33.38 9.79 6.25
CA ILE A 364 -32.85 8.47 5.86
C ILE A 364 -32.40 8.48 4.39
N LYS A 365 -33.19 9.06 3.47
CA LYS A 365 -32.79 9.16 2.05
C LYS A 365 -31.51 9.97 1.84
N LEU A 366 -31.32 11.05 2.60
CA LEU A 366 -30.11 11.88 2.49
C LEU A 366 -28.88 11.16 3.05
N VAL A 367 -29.05 10.49 4.20
CA VAL A 367 -28.02 9.67 4.84
C VAL A 367 -27.63 8.49 3.95
N ASP A 368 -28.59 7.84 3.30
CA ASP A 368 -28.36 6.79 2.31
C ASP A 368 -27.63 7.29 1.06
N ALA A 369 -27.68 8.60 0.77
CA ALA A 369 -26.88 9.27 -0.25
C ALA A 369 -25.53 9.78 0.29
N ALA A 370 -25.13 9.39 1.51
CA ALA A 370 -23.90 9.83 2.19
C ALA A 370 -23.84 11.34 2.54
N LYS A 371 -24.99 12.02 2.62
CA LYS A 371 -25.04 13.41 3.12
C LYS A 371 -24.92 13.43 4.64
N VAL A 372 -24.12 14.37 5.13
CA VAL A 372 -23.85 14.56 6.55
C VAL A 372 -24.19 15.99 6.98
N PRO A 373 -24.79 16.18 8.16
CA PRO A 373 -25.06 17.51 8.67
C PRO A 373 -23.78 18.06 9.31
N LEU A 374 -23.31 19.21 8.84
CA LEU A 374 -22.12 19.87 9.37
C LEU A 374 -22.45 21.29 9.85
N GLU A 375 -21.72 21.75 10.85
CA GLU A 375 -21.76 23.15 11.28
C GLU A 375 -21.19 24.04 10.16
N HIS A 376 -21.99 25.00 9.72
CA HIS A 376 -21.67 25.93 8.65
C HIS A 376 -21.68 27.36 9.22
N GLN A 377 -20.53 28.02 9.15
CA GLN A 377 -20.37 29.42 9.53
C GLN A 377 -20.74 30.34 8.35
N LEU A 378 -21.73 31.19 8.57
CA LEU A 378 -22.16 32.19 7.61
C LEU A 378 -21.18 33.37 7.58
N LYS A 379 -21.07 34.02 6.42
CA LYS A 379 -20.24 35.23 6.24
C LYS A 379 -20.56 36.35 7.25
N ALA A 380 -21.81 36.44 7.70
CA ALA A 380 -22.26 37.40 8.70
C ALA A 380 -21.92 37.01 10.16
N GLY A 381 -21.17 35.92 10.37
CA GLY A 381 -20.76 35.43 11.70
C GLY A 381 -21.77 34.51 12.40
N GLY A 382 -22.95 34.26 11.79
CA GLY A 382 -23.93 33.30 12.29
C GLY A 382 -23.49 31.84 12.08
N LYS A 383 -24.00 30.93 12.91
CA LYS A 383 -23.78 29.48 12.78
C LYS A 383 -25.09 28.80 12.43
N ILE A 384 -25.10 28.01 11.37
CA ILE A 384 -26.22 27.14 11.01
C ILE A 384 -25.72 25.71 10.80
N VAL A 385 -26.63 24.76 10.60
CA VAL A 385 -26.29 23.41 10.17
C VAL A 385 -26.71 23.26 8.71
N SER A 386 -25.85 22.67 7.88
CA SER A 386 -26.13 22.43 6.47
C SER A 386 -25.71 21.02 6.08
N TRP A 387 -26.37 20.46 5.08
CA TRP A 387 -25.98 19.19 4.49
C TRP A 387 -24.74 19.36 3.63
N TYR A 388 -23.84 18.39 3.71
CA TYR A 388 -22.67 18.29 2.87
C TYR A 388 -22.42 16.84 2.46
N GLN A 389 -21.87 16.66 1.27
CA GLN A 389 -21.44 15.38 0.73
C GLN A 389 -20.16 15.58 -0.08
N GLY A 390 -19.26 14.60 -0.01
CA GLY A 390 -18.09 14.53 -0.89
C GLY A 390 -18.46 14.11 -2.32
N PRO A 391 -17.46 13.79 -3.16
CA PRO A 391 -17.68 13.29 -4.52
C PRO A 391 -18.26 11.87 -4.56
N PHE A 392 -18.29 11.16 -3.43
CA PHE A 392 -18.75 9.78 -3.37
C PHE A 392 -20.20 9.70 -2.88
N THR A 393 -20.98 8.88 -3.56
CA THR A 393 -22.40 8.68 -3.29
C THR A 393 -22.76 7.20 -3.39
N ASN A 394 -23.93 6.83 -2.87
CA ASN A 394 -24.49 5.51 -3.11
C ASN A 394 -24.96 5.36 -4.57
N TRP A 395 -24.96 4.12 -5.08
CA TRP A 395 -25.22 3.78 -6.48
C TRP A 395 -26.59 4.22 -7.01
N HIS A 396 -27.57 4.35 -6.12
CA HIS A 396 -28.95 4.73 -6.48
C HIS A 396 -29.17 6.24 -6.54
N TYR A 397 -28.20 7.05 -6.10
CA TYR A 397 -28.32 8.50 -6.16
C TYR A 397 -27.88 9.04 -7.53
N SER A 398 -28.66 10.00 -8.02
CA SER A 398 -28.34 10.77 -9.22
C SER A 398 -28.86 12.18 -9.05
N PHE A 399 -27.97 13.15 -9.22
CA PHE A 399 -28.31 14.56 -9.38
C PHE A 399 -27.57 15.08 -10.61
N ASN A 400 -28.23 15.88 -11.42
CA ASN A 400 -27.66 16.46 -12.63
C ASN A 400 -27.64 17.99 -12.54
N LEU A 401 -26.44 18.53 -12.33
CA LEU A 401 -26.23 19.97 -12.28
C LEU A 401 -26.52 20.66 -13.62
N GLY A 402 -26.33 19.96 -14.75
CA GLY A 402 -26.58 20.52 -16.08
C GLY A 402 -28.05 20.91 -16.31
N ASP A 403 -28.98 20.15 -15.75
CA ASP A 403 -30.41 20.45 -15.85
C ASP A 403 -30.76 21.72 -15.06
N LEU A 404 -30.17 21.88 -13.87
CA LEU A 404 -30.31 23.09 -13.05
C LEU A 404 -29.78 24.34 -13.76
N LEU A 405 -28.66 24.22 -14.48
CA LEU A 405 -28.06 25.33 -15.23
C LEU A 405 -28.92 25.75 -16.43
N LYS A 406 -29.49 24.76 -17.14
CA LYS A 406 -30.41 25.00 -18.27
C LYS A 406 -31.69 25.69 -17.82
N ASP A 407 -32.29 25.22 -16.72
CA ASP A 407 -33.51 25.82 -16.15
C ASP A 407 -33.32 27.29 -15.75
N LYS A 408 -32.09 27.70 -15.42
CA LYS A 408 -31.75 29.07 -15.05
C LYS A 408 -31.23 29.93 -16.21
N GLU A 409 -31.18 29.38 -17.43
CA GLU A 409 -30.67 30.06 -18.65
C GLU A 409 -29.27 30.67 -18.49
N TRP A 410 -28.36 29.99 -17.77
CA TRP A 410 -27.01 30.50 -17.58
C TRP A 410 -26.16 30.34 -18.84
N VAL A 411 -25.45 31.41 -19.19
CA VAL A 411 -24.52 31.46 -20.34
C VAL A 411 -23.07 31.21 -19.90
N ASP A 412 -22.72 31.70 -18.71
CA ASP A 412 -21.38 31.61 -18.12
C ASP A 412 -21.31 30.55 -17.01
N ILE A 413 -20.11 30.01 -16.78
CA ILE A 413 -19.88 29.20 -15.58
C ILE A 413 -20.11 30.05 -14.31
N PRO A 414 -20.55 29.46 -13.19
CA PRO A 414 -20.81 30.21 -11.96
C PRO A 414 -19.53 30.91 -11.44
N ASP A 415 -19.60 32.24 -11.26
CA ASP A 415 -18.49 33.05 -10.77
C ASP A 415 -18.44 33.18 -9.23
N HIS A 416 -19.49 32.71 -8.54
CA HIS A 416 -19.65 32.72 -7.10
C HIS A 416 -20.32 31.42 -6.58
N PRO A 417 -19.98 30.91 -5.38
CA PRO A 417 -20.55 29.64 -4.89
C PRO A 417 -22.03 29.71 -4.54
N ASP A 418 -22.56 30.90 -4.23
CA ASP A 418 -23.95 31.07 -3.78
C ASP A 418 -24.98 30.60 -4.84
N TYR A 419 -24.58 30.58 -6.11
CA TYR A 419 -25.36 30.05 -7.22
C TYR A 419 -25.67 28.55 -7.09
N LEU A 420 -24.82 27.83 -6.36
CA LEU A 420 -24.87 26.38 -6.15
C LEU A 420 -25.36 26.00 -4.74
N ASN A 421 -25.88 26.97 -3.98
CA ASN A 421 -26.56 26.70 -2.72
C ASN A 421 -27.93 26.10 -3.00
N LEU A 422 -28.17 24.87 -2.54
CA LEU A 422 -29.46 24.21 -2.67
C LEU A 422 -30.21 24.30 -1.33
N PHE A 423 -31.53 24.36 -1.39
CA PHE A 423 -32.39 24.32 -0.21
C PHE A 423 -33.21 23.03 -0.24
N ASN A 424 -33.12 22.24 0.82
CA ASN A 424 -33.88 20.99 0.93
C ASN A 424 -35.20 21.26 1.67
N ASP A 425 -36.31 21.18 0.94
CA ASP A 425 -37.62 21.48 1.48
C ASP A 425 -38.12 20.50 2.54
N ASP A 426 -37.68 19.24 2.50
CA ASP A 426 -38.11 18.21 3.45
C ASP A 426 -37.45 18.39 4.83
N THR A 427 -36.18 18.82 4.84
CA THR A 427 -35.41 19.04 6.07
C THR A 427 -35.35 20.50 6.51
N LYS A 428 -35.78 21.43 5.66
CA LYS A 428 -35.66 22.89 5.85
C LYS A 428 -34.22 23.36 6.12
N MET A 429 -33.24 22.63 5.59
CA MET A 429 -31.82 22.93 5.70
C MET A 429 -31.23 23.21 4.33
N TYR A 430 -30.18 24.03 4.32
CA TYR A 430 -29.36 24.20 3.13
C TYR A 430 -28.52 22.96 2.85
N ASP A 431 -28.29 22.69 1.57
CA ASP A 431 -27.35 21.71 1.06
C ASP A 431 -26.22 22.45 0.32
N MET A 432 -25.03 22.40 0.93
CA MET A 432 -23.84 23.12 0.51
C MET A 432 -22.89 22.23 -0.32
N THR A 433 -23.31 21.01 -0.69
CA THR A 433 -22.49 20.03 -1.41
C THR A 433 -21.76 20.64 -2.62
N TYR A 434 -22.50 21.24 -3.55
CA TYR A 434 -21.94 21.78 -4.79
C TYR A 434 -21.25 23.12 -4.61
N ALA A 435 -21.75 23.97 -3.71
CA ALA A 435 -21.11 25.23 -3.35
C ALA A 435 -19.73 25.01 -2.70
N ALA A 436 -19.62 24.02 -1.81
CA ALA A 436 -18.36 23.64 -1.19
C ALA A 436 -17.38 23.01 -2.19
N ALA A 437 -17.86 22.16 -3.12
CA ALA A 437 -17.04 21.63 -4.21
C ALA A 437 -16.45 22.75 -5.07
N TRP A 438 -17.28 23.72 -5.48
CA TRP A 438 -16.84 24.90 -6.22
C TRP A 438 -15.81 25.72 -5.43
N GLN A 439 -16.06 25.96 -4.14
CA GLN A 439 -15.12 26.73 -3.30
C GLN A 439 -13.77 26.04 -3.21
N LEU A 440 -13.78 24.71 -3.01
CA LEU A 440 -12.57 23.91 -2.98
C LEU A 440 -11.80 24.02 -4.28
N GLY A 441 -12.45 23.88 -5.43
CA GLY A 441 -11.80 24.02 -6.74
C GLY A 441 -11.09 25.37 -6.90
N ARG A 442 -11.77 26.45 -6.52
CA ARG A 442 -11.19 27.80 -6.55
C ARG A 442 -10.01 27.94 -5.59
N LEU A 443 -10.08 27.35 -4.40
CA LEU A 443 -8.97 27.39 -3.44
C LEU A 443 -7.75 26.59 -3.93
N MET A 444 -7.96 25.41 -4.52
CA MET A 444 -6.87 24.56 -5.03
C MET A 444 -6.07 25.28 -6.13
N ILE A 445 -6.74 25.92 -7.10
CA ILE A 445 -6.04 26.69 -8.14
C ILE A 445 -5.38 27.96 -7.60
N MET A 446 -6.01 28.63 -6.63
CA MET A 446 -5.46 29.86 -6.04
C MET A 446 -4.22 29.61 -5.18
N ASN A 447 -4.05 28.39 -4.66
CA ASN A 447 -2.88 27.98 -3.89
C ASN A 447 -1.63 27.78 -4.78
N ASP A 448 -1.82 27.48 -6.07
CA ASP A 448 -0.71 27.34 -7.03
C ASP A 448 -0.63 28.57 -7.95
N ASN A 449 0.27 29.48 -7.60
CA ASN A 449 0.50 30.72 -8.37
C ASN A 449 0.87 30.45 -9.83
N LYS A 450 1.59 29.37 -10.12
CA LYS A 450 2.02 29.04 -11.48
C LYS A 450 0.82 28.60 -12.31
N MET A 451 0.00 27.67 -11.79
CA MET A 451 -1.21 27.21 -12.48
C MET A 451 -2.23 28.34 -12.66
N LEU A 452 -2.39 29.21 -11.65
CA LEU A 452 -3.29 30.35 -11.73
C LEU A 452 -2.90 31.34 -12.84
N GLN A 453 -1.60 31.59 -13.04
CA GLN A 453 -1.11 32.46 -14.11
C GLN A 453 -1.37 31.85 -15.49
N GLU A 454 -1.10 30.56 -15.65
CA GLU A 454 -1.37 29.82 -16.89
C GLU A 454 -2.87 29.82 -17.24
N LEU A 455 -3.74 29.55 -16.26
CA LEU A 455 -5.19 29.61 -16.43
C LEU A 455 -5.66 31.01 -16.87
N LYS A 456 -5.20 32.06 -16.19
CA LYS A 456 -5.58 33.45 -16.52
C LYS A 456 -5.09 33.85 -17.91
N LYS A 457 -3.87 33.46 -18.27
CA LYS A 457 -3.29 33.73 -19.58
C LYS A 457 -4.14 33.10 -20.68
N TRP A 458 -4.41 31.79 -20.58
CA TRP A 458 -5.25 31.07 -21.54
C TRP A 458 -6.63 31.70 -21.69
N LYS A 459 -7.31 32.03 -20.58
CA LYS A 459 -8.65 32.65 -20.63
C LYS A 459 -8.65 34.05 -21.24
N ASN A 460 -7.63 34.86 -20.99
CA ASN A 460 -7.50 36.18 -21.63
C ASN A 460 -7.30 36.04 -23.14
N GLU A 461 -6.46 35.10 -23.57
CA GLU A 461 -6.24 34.80 -25.00
C GLU A 461 -7.54 34.31 -25.66
N LEU A 462 -8.33 33.49 -24.95
CA LEU A 462 -9.60 32.97 -25.47
C LEU A 462 -10.66 34.07 -25.58
N GLN A 463 -10.76 34.93 -24.57
CA GLN A 463 -11.65 36.09 -24.62
C GLN A 463 -11.28 37.03 -25.78
N LEU A 464 -9.99 37.29 -25.99
CA LEU A 464 -9.52 38.09 -27.13
C LEU A 464 -9.85 37.40 -28.47
N HIS A 465 -9.67 36.09 -28.57
CA HIS A 465 -10.05 35.31 -29.74
C HIS A 465 -11.54 35.45 -30.07
N ASN A 466 -12.40 35.27 -29.06
CA ASN A 466 -13.86 35.37 -29.22
C ASN A 466 -14.29 36.79 -29.62
N LEU A 467 -13.70 37.83 -29.02
CA LEU A 467 -13.97 39.23 -29.42
C LEU A 467 -13.57 39.51 -30.88
N ILE A 468 -12.45 38.95 -31.36
CA ILE A 468 -12.04 39.07 -32.77
C ILE A 468 -13.05 38.35 -33.68
N GLN A 469 -13.53 37.17 -33.30
CA GLN A 469 -14.55 36.42 -34.06
C GLN A 469 -15.88 37.18 -34.14
N GLU A 470 -16.32 37.77 -33.03
CA GLU A 470 -17.52 38.61 -33.00
C GLU A 470 -17.36 39.84 -33.89
N GLN A 471 -16.23 40.54 -33.81
CA GLN A 471 -15.94 41.67 -34.69
C GLN A 471 -15.97 41.25 -36.17
N ASN A 472 -15.35 40.12 -36.52
CA ASN A 472 -15.36 39.61 -37.89
C ASN A 472 -16.77 39.26 -38.39
N ARG A 473 -17.71 38.90 -37.51
CA ARG A 473 -19.11 38.64 -37.85
C ARG A 473 -19.92 39.90 -38.12
N TYR A 474 -19.71 40.97 -37.35
CA TYR A 474 -20.58 42.15 -37.35
C TYR A 474 -19.97 43.40 -37.98
N SER A 475 -18.68 43.38 -38.30
CA SER A 475 -17.95 44.55 -38.82
C SER A 475 -17.75 44.52 -40.33
N HIS A 476 -17.70 45.71 -40.93
CA HIS A 476 -17.29 45.93 -42.33
C HIS A 476 -15.76 46.08 -42.48
N LEU A 477 -15.01 45.89 -41.39
CA LEU A 477 -13.55 45.97 -41.38
C LEU A 477 -12.89 44.70 -41.97
N PRO A 478 -11.60 44.78 -42.36
CA PRO A 478 -10.84 43.61 -42.79
C PRO A 478 -10.85 42.49 -41.73
N ILE A 479 -11.08 41.25 -42.19
CA ILE A 479 -11.13 40.06 -41.34
C ILE A 479 -9.75 39.86 -40.69
N LEU A 480 -9.73 39.84 -39.37
CA LEU A 480 -8.52 39.55 -38.60
C LEU A 480 -8.39 38.03 -38.40
N THR A 481 -7.26 37.48 -38.82
CA THR A 481 -6.94 36.07 -38.56
C THR A 481 -6.54 35.89 -37.09
N THR A 482 -7.20 34.97 -36.41
CA THR A 482 -6.88 34.57 -35.03
C THR A 482 -6.94 33.06 -34.91
N GLN A 483 -6.11 32.48 -34.05
CA GLN A 483 -6.09 31.05 -33.75
C GLN A 483 -6.67 30.82 -32.35
N ALA A 484 -7.48 29.78 -32.20
CA ALA A 484 -8.03 29.39 -30.91
C ALA A 484 -6.89 28.96 -29.96
N PRO A 485 -6.76 29.58 -28.78
CA PRO A 485 -5.69 29.24 -27.85
C PRO A 485 -5.91 27.83 -27.29
N GLN A 486 -4.83 27.07 -27.22
CA GLN A 486 -4.86 25.72 -26.65
C GLN A 486 -4.63 25.78 -25.14
N VAL A 487 -5.31 24.90 -24.41
CA VAL A 487 -5.07 24.71 -22.98
C VAL A 487 -3.69 24.07 -22.82
N SER A 488 -2.87 24.58 -21.91
CA SER A 488 -1.52 24.03 -21.71
C SER A 488 -1.58 22.64 -21.06
N ASP A 489 -0.69 21.74 -21.48
CA ASP A 489 -0.56 20.40 -20.90
C ASP A 489 -0.30 20.45 -19.39
N LEU A 490 0.40 21.50 -18.93
CA LEU A 490 0.66 21.74 -17.53
C LEU A 490 -0.64 21.93 -16.72
N LEU A 491 -1.56 22.76 -17.22
CA LEU A 491 -2.85 23.00 -16.58
C LEU A 491 -3.75 21.76 -16.65
N LEU A 492 -3.74 21.05 -17.79
CA LEU A 492 -4.48 19.80 -17.98
C LEU A 492 -4.01 18.73 -17.00
N ASN A 493 -2.69 18.51 -16.87
CA ASN A 493 -2.12 17.55 -15.92
C ASN A 493 -2.50 17.90 -14.47
N PHE A 494 -2.45 19.18 -14.11
CA PHE A 494 -2.89 19.64 -12.79
C PHE A 494 -4.37 19.30 -12.52
N VAL A 495 -5.27 19.60 -13.45
CA VAL A 495 -6.70 19.29 -13.30
C VAL A 495 -6.92 17.77 -13.25
N THR A 496 -6.23 17.02 -14.10
CA THR A 496 -6.26 15.55 -14.13
C THR A 496 -5.87 14.93 -12.79
N GLU A 497 -4.77 15.38 -12.17
CA GLU A 497 -4.34 14.88 -10.86
C GLU A 497 -5.40 15.13 -9.79
N LEU A 498 -6.08 16.28 -9.83
CA LEU A 498 -7.15 16.62 -8.89
C LEU A 498 -8.41 15.77 -9.08
N ILE A 499 -8.80 15.48 -10.33
CA ILE A 499 -9.93 14.59 -10.63
C ILE A 499 -9.64 13.16 -10.16
N GLN A 500 -8.38 12.73 -10.24
CA GLN A 500 -7.94 11.45 -9.69
C GLN A 500 -7.81 11.48 -8.16
N PHE A 501 -8.11 12.59 -7.50
CA PHE A 501 -7.98 12.80 -6.05
C PHE A 501 -6.54 12.64 -5.52
N ARG A 502 -5.53 12.90 -6.36
CA ARG A 502 -4.13 12.94 -5.92
C ARG A 502 -3.87 14.24 -5.16
N ASN A 503 -3.17 14.15 -4.02
CA ASN A 503 -2.90 15.28 -3.12
C ASN A 503 -4.17 16.06 -2.70
N PHE A 504 -5.28 15.34 -2.53
CA PHE A 504 -6.59 15.93 -2.27
C PHE A 504 -6.92 16.01 -0.77
N PRO A 505 -7.60 17.08 -0.29
CA PRO A 505 -8.00 17.18 1.10
C PRO A 505 -9.00 16.08 1.53
N VAL A 506 -8.55 15.15 2.37
CA VAL A 506 -9.32 13.97 2.78
C VAL A 506 -10.66 14.33 3.43
N TYR A 507 -10.74 15.43 4.18
CA TYR A 507 -11.99 15.86 4.85
C TYR A 507 -13.12 16.23 3.88
N TYR A 508 -12.81 16.58 2.62
CA TYR A 508 -13.83 16.80 1.58
C TYR A 508 -14.26 15.48 0.93
N LEU A 509 -13.43 14.44 0.97
CA LEU A 509 -13.77 13.10 0.49
C LEU A 509 -14.58 12.31 1.52
N LEU A 510 -14.14 12.39 2.78
CA LEU A 510 -14.67 11.64 3.92
C LEU A 510 -15.05 12.62 5.04
N PRO A 511 -16.18 13.34 4.89
CA PRO A 511 -16.57 14.39 5.84
C PRO A 511 -17.03 13.90 7.22
N HIS A 512 -17.15 12.59 7.43
CA HIS A 512 -17.61 12.00 8.67
C HIS A 512 -16.84 10.72 9.02
N ALA A 513 -16.67 10.45 10.31
CA ALA A 513 -15.91 9.29 10.81
C ALA A 513 -16.46 7.96 10.30
N ASP A 514 -17.79 7.80 10.22
CA ASP A 514 -18.44 6.61 9.65
C ASP A 514 -18.06 6.33 8.20
N LEU A 515 -17.58 7.33 7.45
CA LEU A 515 -17.09 7.15 6.08
C LEU A 515 -15.62 6.70 6.04
N SER A 516 -14.87 6.91 7.12
CA SER A 516 -13.46 6.54 7.30
C SER A 516 -13.30 5.42 8.34
N THR A 517 -13.95 4.28 8.12
CA THR A 517 -13.87 3.14 9.06
C THR A 517 -12.69 2.26 8.70
N GLU A 518 -11.85 1.94 9.67
CA GLU A 518 -10.75 1.00 9.48
C GLU A 518 -11.24 -0.42 9.21
N GLU A 519 -10.42 -1.18 8.49
CA GLU A 519 -10.68 -2.55 8.05
C GLU A 519 -12.02 -2.71 7.33
N SER A 520 -12.27 -1.84 6.35
CA SER A 520 -13.49 -1.84 5.55
C SER A 520 -13.26 -1.64 4.07
N ILE A 521 -14.20 -2.16 3.28
CA ILE A 521 -14.34 -1.89 1.85
C ILE A 521 -15.69 -1.21 1.66
N LYS A 522 -15.67 0.01 1.15
CA LYS A 522 -16.87 0.77 0.82
C LYS A 522 -17.03 0.92 -0.67
N TYR A 523 -18.14 0.43 -1.20
CA TYR A 523 -18.46 0.64 -2.61
C TYR A 523 -19.29 1.91 -2.78
N PHE A 524 -18.98 2.67 -3.82
CA PHE A 524 -19.60 3.96 -4.11
C PHE A 524 -19.74 4.18 -5.62
N LYS A 525 -20.45 5.25 -5.96
CA LYS A 525 -20.54 5.87 -7.27
C LYS A 525 -20.00 7.30 -7.15
N ILE A 526 -19.34 7.81 -8.18
CA ILE A 526 -18.91 9.21 -8.21
C ILE A 526 -20.11 10.09 -8.60
N ASP A 527 -20.32 11.19 -7.88
CA ASP A 527 -21.24 12.25 -8.27
C ASP A 527 -20.58 13.16 -9.31
N ASN A 528 -20.91 12.96 -10.58
CA ASN A 528 -20.40 13.76 -11.69
C ASN A 528 -20.75 15.25 -11.52
N SER A 529 -21.88 15.58 -10.89
CA SER A 529 -22.26 16.97 -10.62
C SER A 529 -21.35 17.62 -9.60
N TRP A 530 -20.83 16.84 -8.64
CA TRP A 530 -19.85 17.31 -7.68
C TRP A 530 -18.52 17.65 -8.38
N ILE A 531 -18.05 16.76 -9.25
CA ILE A 531 -16.83 16.98 -10.03
C ILE A 531 -16.98 18.19 -10.96
N LEU A 532 -18.12 18.34 -11.64
CA LEU A 532 -18.41 19.52 -12.46
C LEU A 532 -18.42 20.81 -11.64
N ALA A 533 -19.08 20.82 -10.48
CA ALA A 533 -19.09 21.98 -9.59
C ALA A 533 -17.66 22.34 -9.12
N PHE A 534 -16.84 21.34 -8.79
CA PHE A 534 -15.44 21.51 -8.45
C PHE A 534 -14.63 22.11 -9.61
N LEU A 535 -14.81 21.61 -10.84
CA LEU A 535 -14.16 22.17 -12.02
C LEU A 535 -14.61 23.61 -12.30
N TYR A 536 -15.91 23.91 -12.19
CA TYR A 536 -16.38 25.30 -12.28
C TYR A 536 -15.69 26.20 -11.24
N GLY A 537 -15.42 25.68 -10.05
CA GLY A 537 -14.60 26.34 -9.04
C GLY A 537 -13.21 26.74 -9.54
N ILE A 538 -12.46 25.79 -10.08
CA ILE A 538 -11.13 26.01 -10.66
C ILE A 538 -11.21 27.07 -11.77
N PHE A 539 -12.11 26.87 -12.73
CA PHE A 539 -12.22 27.72 -13.91
C PHE A 539 -12.94 29.04 -13.65
N SER A 540 -13.53 29.27 -12.48
CA SER A 540 -14.09 30.57 -12.09
C SER A 540 -13.01 31.64 -11.86
N ALA A 541 -11.76 31.23 -11.63
CA ALA A 541 -10.67 32.17 -11.41
C ALA A 541 -10.30 32.92 -12.70
N GLY A 542 -10.11 34.25 -12.59
CA GLY A 542 -9.73 35.10 -13.73
C GLY A 542 -10.93 35.62 -14.53
N PRO A 543 -10.77 35.86 -15.85
CA PRO A 543 -11.83 36.36 -16.74
C PRO A 543 -13.09 35.47 -16.74
N LYS A 544 -14.21 35.92 -17.29
CA LYS A 544 -15.39 35.05 -17.43
C LYS A 544 -15.13 33.94 -18.47
N LEU A 545 -15.80 32.80 -18.32
CA LEU A 545 -15.74 31.68 -19.25
C LEU A 545 -17.18 31.21 -19.53
N SER A 546 -17.55 31.10 -20.80
CA SER A 546 -18.87 30.60 -21.16
C SER A 546 -18.95 29.09 -20.90
N ILE A 547 -20.15 28.56 -20.66
CA ILE A 547 -20.36 27.11 -20.50
C ILE A 547 -19.97 26.37 -21.79
N ILE A 548 -20.27 26.96 -22.95
CA ILE A 548 -19.94 26.39 -24.27
C ILE A 548 -18.43 26.26 -24.44
N ASP A 549 -17.67 27.33 -24.16
CA ASP A 549 -16.21 27.29 -24.23
C ASP A 549 -15.63 26.29 -23.22
N PHE A 550 -16.21 26.20 -22.01
CA PHE A 550 -15.77 25.23 -21.01
C PHE A 550 -15.98 23.78 -21.50
N GLU A 551 -17.13 23.47 -22.09
CA GLU A 551 -17.40 22.16 -22.66
C GLU A 551 -16.45 21.84 -23.83
N GLU A 552 -16.25 22.79 -24.75
CA GLU A 552 -15.43 22.62 -25.95
C GLU A 552 -13.95 22.43 -25.63
N TYR A 553 -13.37 23.30 -24.79
CA TYR A 553 -11.93 23.33 -24.56
C TYR A 553 -11.46 22.49 -23.37
N ILE A 554 -12.32 22.26 -22.37
CA ILE A 554 -11.97 21.52 -21.15
C ILE A 554 -12.56 20.12 -21.15
N LEU A 555 -13.90 19.99 -21.19
CA LEU A 555 -14.54 18.67 -21.06
C LEU A 555 -14.28 17.77 -22.28
N ASN A 556 -14.31 18.33 -23.49
CA ASN A 556 -14.04 17.60 -24.73
C ASN A 556 -12.55 17.46 -25.05
N ASN A 557 -11.66 17.99 -24.20
CA ASN A 557 -10.22 17.79 -24.37
C ASN A 557 -9.89 16.30 -24.23
N LYS A 558 -9.11 15.75 -25.17
CA LYS A 558 -8.75 14.32 -25.17
C LYS A 558 -7.98 13.90 -23.91
N GLY A 559 -7.18 14.79 -23.35
CA GLY A 559 -6.43 14.52 -22.12
C GLY A 559 -7.35 14.33 -20.92
N LEU A 560 -8.40 15.15 -20.80
CA LEU A 560 -9.34 15.09 -19.67
C LEU A 560 -10.43 14.04 -19.87
N SER A 561 -11.04 13.98 -21.05
CA SER A 561 -12.15 13.06 -21.38
C SER A 561 -11.77 11.58 -21.29
N SER A 562 -10.48 11.26 -21.47
CA SER A 562 -9.98 9.90 -21.22
C SER A 562 -10.02 9.52 -19.74
N ILE A 563 -10.04 10.49 -18.82
CA ILE A 563 -9.97 10.29 -17.36
C ILE A 563 -11.30 10.61 -16.70
N PHE A 564 -12.07 11.55 -17.22
CA PHE A 564 -13.40 11.87 -16.72
C PHE A 564 -14.29 12.39 -17.83
N ASP A 565 -15.36 11.64 -18.08
CA ASP A 565 -16.46 12.00 -18.96
C ASP A 565 -17.71 12.14 -18.10
N TYR A 566 -18.19 13.37 -17.96
CA TYR A 566 -19.34 13.69 -17.10
C TYR A 566 -20.64 13.00 -17.54
N THR A 567 -20.70 12.46 -18.77
CA THR A 567 -21.87 11.73 -19.28
C THR A 567 -21.89 10.27 -18.84
N LYS A 568 -20.75 9.72 -18.42
CA LYS A 568 -20.59 8.33 -18.00
C LYS A 568 -20.62 8.20 -16.47
N PRO A 569 -21.29 7.18 -15.91
CA PRO A 569 -21.21 6.92 -14.48
C PRO A 569 -19.91 6.21 -14.12
N TYR A 570 -19.26 6.66 -13.05
CA TYR A 570 -18.10 5.98 -12.47
C TYR A 570 -18.44 5.33 -11.14
N TYR A 571 -17.91 4.13 -10.93
CA TYR A 571 -18.07 3.34 -9.71
C TYR A 571 -16.71 3.04 -9.12
N GLY A 572 -16.68 2.65 -7.85
CA GLY A 572 -15.42 2.29 -7.24
C GLY A 572 -15.56 1.68 -5.87
N ILE A 573 -14.41 1.22 -5.36
CA ILE A 573 -14.26 0.81 -3.98
C ILE A 573 -13.22 1.69 -3.27
N LEU A 574 -13.52 1.98 -2.01
CA LEU A 574 -12.62 2.58 -1.05
C LEU A 574 -12.16 1.48 -0.10
N LEU A 575 -10.90 1.09 -0.21
CA LEU A 575 -10.26 0.13 0.67
C LEU A 575 -9.53 0.89 1.77
N GLN A 576 -10.01 0.77 3.00
CA GLN A 576 -9.36 1.34 4.19
C GLN A 576 -8.90 0.21 5.10
N SER A 577 -7.62 -0.14 5.04
CA SER A 577 -7.05 -1.28 5.75
C SER A 577 -5.54 -1.20 5.87
N GLN A 578 -4.99 -1.76 6.95
CA GLN A 578 -3.54 -1.99 7.11
C GLN A 578 -2.97 -2.95 6.05
N ILE A 579 -3.83 -3.68 5.32
CA ILE A 579 -3.41 -4.55 4.21
C ILE A 579 -2.59 -3.78 3.18
N ILE A 580 -3.00 -2.54 2.85
CA ILE A 580 -2.34 -1.72 1.83
C ILE A 580 -0.88 -1.42 2.21
N LYS A 581 -0.63 -1.15 3.48
CA LYS A 581 0.70 -0.84 4.03
C LYS A 581 1.58 -2.08 4.10
N ASN A 582 1.04 -3.16 4.63
CA ASN A 582 1.82 -4.35 5.00
C ASN A 582 1.96 -5.35 3.83
N TRP A 583 1.03 -5.33 2.87
CA TRP A 583 1.04 -6.15 1.66
C TRP A 583 0.72 -5.27 0.44
N PRO A 584 1.65 -4.38 0.04
CA PRO A 584 1.41 -3.43 -1.05
C PRO A 584 1.09 -4.09 -2.40
N HIS A 585 1.49 -5.36 -2.58
CA HIS A 585 1.25 -6.20 -3.75
C HIS A 585 -0.09 -6.96 -3.72
N VAL A 586 -1.01 -6.65 -2.78
CA VAL A 586 -2.36 -7.22 -2.80
C VAL A 586 -3.08 -6.77 -4.08
N VAL A 587 -3.59 -7.77 -4.80
CA VAL A 587 -4.38 -7.59 -6.01
C VAL A 587 -5.86 -7.48 -5.64
N VAL A 588 -6.55 -6.59 -6.34
CA VAL A 588 -8.00 -6.40 -6.24
C VAL A 588 -8.61 -6.62 -7.61
N GLU A 589 -9.55 -7.55 -7.75
CA GLU A 589 -10.33 -7.74 -8.98
C GLU A 589 -11.78 -7.34 -8.74
N LEU A 590 -12.39 -6.66 -9.72
CA LEU A 590 -13.84 -6.39 -9.76
C LEU A 590 -14.46 -7.19 -10.92
N ASP A 591 -15.37 -8.12 -10.64
CA ASP A 591 -16.00 -9.01 -11.65
C ASP A 591 -15.00 -9.75 -12.58
N ASN A 592 -13.83 -10.11 -12.05
CA ASN A 592 -12.68 -10.69 -12.78
C ASN A 592 -11.96 -9.73 -13.73
N CYS A 593 -12.21 -8.43 -13.62
CA CYS A 593 -11.47 -7.39 -14.29
C CYS A 593 -10.41 -6.78 -13.34
N MET A 594 -9.21 -6.54 -13.89
CA MET A 594 -8.11 -5.83 -13.24
C MET A 594 -7.89 -4.42 -13.85
N ASP A 595 -8.60 -4.11 -14.94
CA ASP A 595 -8.46 -2.84 -15.65
C ASP A 595 -9.28 -1.77 -14.93
N PHE A 596 -8.64 -1.11 -13.96
CA PHE A 596 -9.19 0.06 -13.31
C PHE A 596 -9.04 1.28 -14.21
N HIS A 597 -10.05 2.14 -14.19
CA HIS A 597 -10.00 3.43 -14.88
C HIS A 597 -8.90 4.33 -14.29
N TYR A 598 -8.75 4.31 -12.96
CA TYR A 598 -7.53 4.70 -12.27
C TYR A 598 -7.54 4.18 -10.82
N VAL A 599 -6.34 4.06 -10.24
CA VAL A 599 -6.13 3.72 -8.82
C VAL A 599 -5.40 4.87 -8.14
N THR A 600 -5.80 5.24 -6.92
CA THR A 600 -5.16 6.33 -6.18
C THR A 600 -5.02 5.98 -4.71
N SER A 601 -3.79 6.07 -4.20
CA SER A 601 -3.52 5.91 -2.77
C SER A 601 -3.56 7.29 -2.11
N ILE A 602 -4.51 7.48 -1.18
CA ILE A 602 -4.67 8.73 -0.42
C ILE A 602 -3.75 8.73 0.81
N SER A 603 -3.61 7.57 1.46
CA SER A 603 -2.71 7.34 2.58
C SER A 603 -2.14 5.92 2.51
N ASN A 604 -1.25 5.56 3.44
CA ASN A 604 -0.71 4.21 3.53
C ASN A 604 -1.76 3.13 3.87
N THR A 605 -2.95 3.53 4.31
CA THR A 605 -4.05 2.62 4.67
C THR A 605 -5.32 2.87 3.86
N LEU A 606 -5.35 3.88 2.99
CA LEU A 606 -6.54 4.28 2.24
C LEU A 606 -6.25 4.36 0.75
N ARG A 607 -6.91 3.51 -0.03
CA ARG A 607 -6.77 3.44 -1.48
C ARG A 607 -8.13 3.40 -2.18
N LEU A 608 -8.22 4.16 -3.27
CA LEU A 608 -9.37 4.22 -4.16
C LEU A 608 -9.10 3.41 -5.42
N TYR A 609 -10.08 2.63 -5.83
CA TYR A 609 -10.10 1.88 -7.07
C TYR A 609 -11.33 2.32 -7.87
N ILE A 610 -11.13 2.95 -9.03
CA ILE A 610 -12.21 3.51 -9.86
C ILE A 610 -12.36 2.70 -11.15
N THR A 611 -13.61 2.48 -11.56
CA THR A 611 -14.00 1.80 -12.79
C THR A 611 -15.18 2.54 -13.45
N ASP A 612 -15.32 2.40 -14.76
CA ASP A 612 -16.44 2.91 -15.54
C ASP A 612 -17.61 1.90 -15.64
N GLN A 613 -17.48 0.72 -15.04
CA GLN A 613 -18.49 -0.35 -15.06
C GLN A 613 -19.04 -0.64 -13.67
N LYS A 614 -20.33 -0.98 -13.59
CA LYS A 614 -20.89 -1.57 -12.37
C LYS A 614 -20.31 -2.95 -12.15
N PHE A 615 -20.10 -3.31 -10.90
CA PHE A 615 -19.58 -4.61 -10.49
C PHE A 615 -20.50 -5.29 -9.48
N SER A 616 -20.28 -6.58 -9.22
CA SER A 616 -21.02 -7.35 -8.21
C SER A 616 -20.14 -8.20 -7.30
N ASP A 617 -18.92 -8.48 -7.76
CA ASP A 617 -17.95 -9.36 -7.13
C ASP A 617 -16.63 -8.62 -6.92
N ILE A 618 -16.08 -8.73 -5.72
CA ILE A 618 -14.79 -8.17 -5.35
C ILE A 618 -13.91 -9.32 -4.89
N LYS A 619 -12.73 -9.47 -5.47
CA LYS A 619 -11.73 -10.46 -5.02
C LYS A 619 -10.49 -9.74 -4.55
N LEU A 620 -9.98 -10.14 -3.38
CA LEU A 620 -8.67 -9.69 -2.90
C LEU A 620 -7.80 -10.91 -2.60
N TYR A 621 -6.58 -10.89 -3.11
CA TYR A 621 -5.61 -11.96 -2.90
C TYR A 621 -4.17 -11.48 -3.15
N LEU A 622 -3.20 -12.26 -2.68
CA LEU A 622 -1.82 -12.14 -3.12
C LEU A 622 -1.57 -13.10 -4.28
N LYS A 623 -0.93 -12.63 -5.36
CA LYS A 623 -0.40 -13.54 -6.39
C LYS A 623 0.58 -14.54 -5.76
N ASN A 624 0.57 -15.79 -6.23
CA ASN A 624 1.38 -16.89 -5.68
C ASN A 624 2.87 -16.57 -5.64
N GLU A 625 3.35 -15.72 -6.55
CA GLU A 625 4.75 -15.29 -6.62
C GLU A 625 5.18 -14.40 -5.45
N ASN A 626 4.22 -13.88 -4.66
CA ASN A 626 4.48 -13.17 -3.40
C ASN A 626 4.71 -14.12 -2.21
N ALA A 627 4.72 -15.43 -2.44
CA ALA A 627 5.00 -16.40 -1.41
C ALA A 627 6.52 -16.61 -1.22
N HIS A 628 6.97 -16.62 0.03
CA HIS A 628 8.39 -16.75 0.37
C HIS A 628 8.83 -18.21 0.27
N PHE A 629 9.89 -18.48 -0.51
CA PHE A 629 10.53 -19.79 -0.58
C PHE A 629 11.84 -19.80 0.21
N GLY A 630 12.03 -20.84 1.03
CA GLY A 630 13.33 -21.26 1.54
C GLY A 630 13.96 -22.30 0.60
N LYS A 631 15.08 -21.92 -0.05
CA LYS A 631 16.27 -22.68 -0.57
C LYS A 631 16.05 -24.04 -1.30
N GLU A 632 16.75 -24.46 -2.37
CA GLU A 632 18.09 -24.27 -2.95
C GLU A 632 18.05 -24.05 -4.49
N TYR A 633 19.06 -23.37 -5.06
CA TYR A 633 19.36 -23.43 -6.49
C TYR A 633 20.86 -23.70 -6.71
N ARG A 634 21.17 -24.66 -7.60
CA ARG A 634 22.52 -24.87 -8.15
C ARG A 634 22.64 -24.07 -9.44
N ASP A 635 23.62 -23.18 -9.42
CA ASP A 635 24.10 -22.32 -10.50
C ASP A 635 24.44 -23.15 -11.74
N GLU A 636 23.88 -22.78 -12.90
CA GLU A 636 24.55 -22.76 -14.22
C GLU A 636 23.54 -22.35 -15.30
N ALA A 637 23.47 -21.03 -15.56
CA ALA A 637 23.17 -20.34 -16.83
C ALA A 637 22.40 -19.05 -16.58
N GLU A 638 22.81 -17.96 -17.24
CA GLU A 638 22.10 -16.67 -17.38
C GLU A 638 20.77 -16.84 -18.12
N LYS A 639 19.82 -17.54 -17.50
CA LYS A 639 18.43 -17.61 -17.93
C LYS A 639 17.57 -17.28 -16.72
N PHE A 640 16.56 -16.43 -16.92
CA PHE A 640 15.42 -16.37 -16.01
C PHE A 640 15.03 -17.80 -15.67
N ILE A 641 14.99 -18.12 -14.37
CA ILE A 641 14.52 -19.42 -13.90
C ILE A 641 13.04 -19.47 -14.26
N THR A 642 12.72 -20.03 -15.42
CA THR A 642 11.39 -20.52 -15.69
C THR A 642 11.13 -21.65 -14.70
N PRO A 643 9.90 -21.75 -14.14
CA PRO A 643 9.61 -22.66 -13.04
C PRO A 643 9.96 -24.10 -13.42
N SER A 644 11.10 -24.59 -12.95
CA SER A 644 11.46 -26.01 -13.08
C SER A 644 10.65 -26.80 -12.06
N SER A 645 10.05 -27.87 -12.55
CA SER A 645 8.72 -28.39 -12.20
C SER A 645 8.52 -29.03 -10.82
N ASP A 646 9.49 -29.09 -9.92
CA ASP A 646 9.33 -29.89 -8.70
C ASP A 646 9.49 -29.13 -7.39
N SER A 647 10.57 -28.39 -7.11
CA SER A 647 10.73 -27.77 -5.77
C SER A 647 9.87 -26.52 -5.57
N VAL A 648 9.79 -25.65 -6.57
CA VAL A 648 8.89 -24.48 -6.58
C VAL A 648 7.44 -24.91 -6.70
N LYS A 649 7.17 -26.02 -7.40
CA LYS A 649 5.83 -26.60 -7.47
C LYS A 649 5.45 -27.25 -6.13
N LEU A 650 6.32 -28.02 -5.50
CA LEU A 650 6.12 -28.60 -4.17
C LEU A 650 5.93 -27.53 -3.11
N ALA A 651 6.78 -26.50 -3.08
CA ALA A 651 6.58 -25.41 -2.14
C ALA A 651 5.36 -24.55 -2.51
N ASN A 652 4.97 -24.37 -3.78
CA ASN A 652 3.65 -23.81 -4.15
C ASN A 652 2.46 -24.74 -3.82
N ILE A 653 2.66 -26.05 -3.78
CA ILE A 653 1.66 -27.07 -3.41
C ILE A 653 1.49 -27.10 -1.87
N TYR A 654 2.57 -26.89 -1.11
CA TYR A 654 2.56 -26.75 0.35
C TYR A 654 2.22 -25.34 0.84
N LEU A 655 2.41 -24.32 -0.01
CA LEU A 655 1.85 -22.98 0.16
C LEU A 655 0.35 -23.09 -0.10
N HIS A 656 -0.38 -23.53 0.92
CA HIS A 656 -1.83 -23.44 0.98
C HIS A 656 -2.27 -22.07 0.43
N GLN A 657 -3.09 -22.12 -0.63
CA GLN A 657 -3.88 -21.02 -1.21
C GLN A 657 -3.65 -19.69 -0.49
N GLN A 658 -2.81 -18.82 -1.07
CA GLN A 658 -2.69 -17.44 -0.62
C GLN A 658 -4.09 -16.92 -0.29
N PRO A 659 -4.29 -16.30 0.89
CA PRO A 659 -5.63 -16.05 1.38
C PRO A 659 -6.36 -15.19 0.34
N LYS A 660 -7.36 -15.81 -0.28
CA LYS A 660 -8.22 -15.19 -1.28
C LYS A 660 -9.56 -15.00 -0.64
N ILE A 661 -9.98 -13.74 -0.57
CA ILE A 661 -11.36 -13.43 -0.20
C ILE A 661 -12.13 -13.05 -1.45
N ARG A 662 -13.37 -13.51 -1.50
CA ARG A 662 -14.35 -13.14 -2.52
C ARG A 662 -15.55 -12.58 -1.79
N LEU A 663 -15.84 -11.32 -2.03
CA LEU A 663 -16.94 -10.59 -1.44
C LEU A 663 -17.96 -10.33 -2.55
N LYS A 664 -19.23 -10.60 -2.27
CA LYS A 664 -20.33 -10.30 -3.19
C LYS A 664 -21.14 -9.14 -2.65
N LEU A 665 -21.47 -8.22 -3.53
CA LEU A 665 -22.44 -7.17 -3.26
C LEU A 665 -23.84 -7.78 -3.29
N ASN A 666 -24.66 -7.38 -2.33
CA ASN A 666 -26.05 -7.81 -2.23
C ASN A 666 -26.97 -6.95 -3.09
#